data_AF-A0A946AQK5-F1
#
_entry.id   AF-A0A946AQK5-F1
#
_cell.length_a   1.000
_cell.length_b   1.000
_cell.length_c   1.000
_cell.angle_alpha   90.00
_cell.angle_beta   90.00
_cell.angle_gamma   90.00
#
_symmetry.space_group_name_H-M   'P 1'
#
loop_
_entity.id
_entity.type
_entity.pdbx_description
1 polymer ?
#
loop_
_entity_poly.entity_id
_entity_poly.type
_entity_poly.pdbx_seq_one_letter_code
_entity_poly.pdbx_strand_id
1 'polypeptide(L)'
;MPMVFSEGDVAHYQQAIDDIEKRYVGGIIFSRGTIDEHVRLTNLFQQKSKIPLLMAMDAEWGMAMRLSDVEPFPYQMTLGAIQNDSLLYKMGQSMAKRQRRLGVHLNFAPVVDLNTNPKNPIIGLRSFGSNPDIVANKALSLAEGMEHAGLLTSIKHFPGHGDTSKDSHLTLPKINHNISRLHQVELQPFKKLIKADVSSVMIAHLEVPALEKKKGLPSSLSSSIVTDFLKNKLGFSALVVTDALNMKGVSDYDSKQTASLGAFLAGADLLLIPSDLSLAVTDIIKAYDQGKISELRLSHSVKKILALKHKANLHLTKFVNSDSLIEDIHPPSFSALTHELAKASLTVVRNENQVLPIKDISQSKIAYVSIGQADGEEFNNRLLHYTDIDKLTLAEAITNHKAYTHILVGLHQPDKTPWEKHTLDQRVVSQMTELAKQANVILVSFANPYSLSALPLESCNAVILAYQNASIFQSKAAQLVFGGIGANGRLPVDVSSFKQGEGIDIAPIGRLSYGHPKQVDLDGKVFKKIDQMAQQAITDSVTPGMQILIARKGKVVYHKPFGFMRYEKKTPIQWFHRYDLASLTKILASVPLAMVEHEKDSLFLSTPIAKLLHDYEYSNKSEMNFRALFSHHAGIQPWLPFYKNTLNDETKQPLKKLYKNKTKRRHRLQVSTRMFLRTTYMDSIKNEIINSPLLDSLYYKYSDLPYYIFKDYVEHRYQKRLDKLITSFLYLPIGANHMGYLPLTDVSKDHIVPSEIDTYFRHSEIQGYVHDMGAAMQNGVGGHAGLFSNANDVAKVAQMYLQDGTYGEDKFFEPSTIDYFNKRYYADENNRRGIGFDKQQFEDPGPTCLCASDDSFGHSGFTGTFVWVDPSYDLVYVFLSNRTYPTMENTKMVDTNLRSEIQRVIYNALIK
;
A
#
# COMPACT_ATOMS: atom_id res chain seq x y z
N MET A 1 -23.19 27.72 -20.72
CA MET A 1 -22.99 27.03 -19.43
C MET A 1 -22.01 27.85 -18.60
N PRO A 2 -22.48 28.62 -17.61
CA PRO A 2 -21.61 29.36 -16.69
C PRO A 2 -20.88 28.44 -15.70
N MET A 3 -19.77 28.92 -15.14
CA MET A 3 -19.04 28.25 -14.07
C MET A 3 -19.55 28.69 -12.70
N VAL A 4 -19.68 27.72 -11.78
CA VAL A 4 -19.96 27.97 -10.38
C VAL A 4 -18.84 27.43 -9.50
N PHE A 5 -18.32 28.27 -8.62
CA PHE A 5 -17.44 27.87 -7.53
C PHE A 5 -18.31 27.49 -6.33
N SER A 6 -18.12 26.30 -5.77
CA SER A 6 -18.82 25.90 -4.55
C SER A 6 -18.22 26.57 -3.31
N GLU A 7 -17.06 27.22 -3.43
CA GLU A 7 -16.50 28.10 -2.40
C GLU A 7 -16.90 29.57 -2.64
N GLY A 8 -17.88 29.82 -3.51
CA GLY A 8 -18.37 31.16 -3.82
C GLY A 8 -19.14 31.78 -2.66
N ASP A 9 -19.35 33.10 -2.73
CA ASP A 9 -20.17 33.81 -1.77
C ASP A 9 -21.65 33.82 -2.18
N VAL A 10 -22.49 34.40 -1.32
CA VAL A 10 -23.94 34.52 -1.55
C VAL A 10 -24.24 35.29 -2.85
N ALA A 11 -23.44 36.30 -3.19
CA ALA A 11 -23.62 37.08 -4.41
C ALA A 11 -23.35 36.23 -5.66
N HIS A 12 -22.29 35.42 -5.64
CA HIS A 12 -21.98 34.46 -6.70
C HIS A 12 -23.11 33.44 -6.91
N TYR A 13 -23.69 32.91 -5.83
CA TYR A 13 -24.84 32.00 -5.92
C TYR A 13 -26.10 32.68 -6.42
N GLN A 14 -26.36 33.91 -5.99
CA GLN A 14 -27.50 34.67 -6.49
C GLN A 14 -27.36 34.99 -7.97
N GLN A 15 -26.15 35.31 -8.44
CA GLN A 15 -25.89 35.50 -9.87
C GLN A 15 -26.16 34.22 -10.67
N ALA A 16 -25.76 33.05 -10.17
CA ALA A 16 -26.06 31.77 -10.81
C ALA A 16 -27.58 31.50 -10.85
N ILE A 17 -28.31 31.81 -9.78
CA ILE A 17 -29.78 31.70 -9.74
C ILE A 17 -30.42 32.63 -10.77
N ASP A 18 -29.96 33.88 -10.84
CA ASP A 18 -30.43 34.87 -11.81
C ASP A 18 -30.19 34.39 -13.26
N ASP A 19 -29.04 33.78 -13.53
CA ASP A 19 -28.74 33.19 -14.85
C ASP A 19 -29.67 32.01 -15.18
N ILE A 20 -30.06 31.21 -14.20
CA ILE A 20 -31.03 30.12 -14.36
C ILE A 20 -32.43 30.67 -14.63
N GLU A 21 -32.92 31.59 -13.78
CA GLU A 21 -34.31 32.03 -13.82
C GLU A 21 -34.59 33.06 -14.91
N LYS A 22 -33.63 33.98 -15.18
CA LYS A 22 -33.81 35.09 -16.12
C LYS A 22 -33.22 34.81 -17.49
N ARG A 23 -32.14 34.04 -17.56
CA ARG A 23 -31.41 33.73 -18.82
C ARG A 23 -31.57 32.28 -19.28
N TYR A 24 -32.28 31.44 -18.52
CA TYR A 24 -32.64 30.07 -18.87
C TYR A 24 -31.44 29.20 -19.26
N VAL A 25 -30.32 29.32 -18.54
CA VAL A 25 -29.10 28.56 -18.88
C VAL A 25 -29.38 27.05 -18.93
N GLY A 26 -28.83 26.38 -19.94
CA GLY A 26 -29.07 24.95 -20.16
C GLY A 26 -28.34 24.01 -19.19
N GLY A 27 -27.34 24.50 -18.45
CA GLY A 27 -26.50 23.70 -17.56
C GLY A 27 -25.42 24.53 -16.87
N ILE A 28 -24.76 23.94 -15.88
CA ILE A 28 -23.73 24.55 -15.02
C ILE A 28 -22.49 23.67 -15.01
N ILE A 29 -21.29 24.26 -15.05
CA ILE A 29 -20.03 23.57 -14.73
C ILE A 29 -19.59 23.95 -13.32
N PHE A 30 -19.32 22.97 -12.47
CA PHE A 30 -18.74 23.22 -11.15
C PHE A 30 -17.21 23.27 -11.19
N SER A 31 -16.66 24.17 -10.37
CA SER A 31 -15.25 24.32 -10.09
C SER A 31 -14.95 23.89 -8.64
N ARG A 32 -14.03 24.59 -7.95
CA ARG A 32 -13.57 24.24 -6.60
C ARG A 32 -14.68 24.17 -5.56
N GLY A 33 -14.54 23.29 -4.58
CA GLY A 33 -15.59 23.01 -3.59
C GLY A 33 -15.32 21.86 -2.63
N THR A 34 -16.38 21.47 -1.92
CA THR A 34 -16.50 20.27 -1.10
C THR A 34 -17.71 19.45 -1.54
N ILE A 35 -17.81 18.19 -1.10
CA ILE A 35 -18.93 17.30 -1.42
C ILE A 35 -20.28 17.92 -1.01
N ASP A 36 -20.39 18.33 0.25
CA ASP A 36 -21.67 18.78 0.83
C ASP A 36 -22.19 20.03 0.11
N GLU A 37 -21.29 20.97 -0.15
CA GLU A 37 -21.63 22.24 -0.79
C GLU A 37 -21.99 22.05 -2.27
N HIS A 38 -21.29 21.14 -2.96
CA HIS A 38 -21.63 20.76 -4.33
C HIS A 38 -23.05 20.18 -4.43
N VAL A 39 -23.44 19.28 -3.51
CA VAL A 39 -24.78 18.68 -3.51
C VAL A 39 -25.85 19.70 -3.14
N ARG A 40 -25.61 20.52 -2.12
CA ARG A 40 -26.52 21.61 -1.72
C ARG A 40 -26.82 22.54 -2.89
N LEU A 41 -25.77 23.01 -3.58
CA LEU A 41 -25.90 23.91 -4.73
C LEU A 41 -26.54 23.21 -5.93
N THR A 42 -26.21 21.94 -6.19
CA THR A 42 -26.85 21.16 -7.26
C THR A 42 -28.36 21.11 -7.06
N ASN A 43 -28.82 20.75 -5.85
CA ASN A 43 -30.26 20.70 -5.54
C ASN A 43 -30.92 22.07 -5.62
N LEU A 44 -30.27 23.11 -5.10
CA LEU A 44 -30.75 24.49 -5.19
C LEU A 44 -30.94 24.94 -6.65
N PHE A 45 -29.94 24.76 -7.50
CA PHE A 45 -30.01 25.17 -8.91
C PHE A 45 -31.02 24.34 -9.70
N GLN A 46 -31.13 23.04 -9.43
CA GLN A 46 -32.14 22.18 -10.06
C GLN A 46 -33.55 22.56 -9.62
N GLN A 47 -33.76 23.01 -8.39
CA GLN A 47 -35.05 23.52 -7.91
C GLN A 47 -35.46 24.79 -8.67
N LYS A 48 -34.50 25.70 -8.92
CA LYS A 48 -34.72 26.97 -9.61
C LYS A 48 -34.94 26.83 -11.11
N SER A 49 -34.49 25.73 -11.71
CA SER A 49 -34.64 25.51 -13.15
C SER A 49 -35.93 24.78 -13.53
N LYS A 50 -36.65 25.33 -14.51
CA LYS A 50 -37.85 24.69 -15.11
C LYS A 50 -37.48 23.44 -15.92
N ILE A 51 -36.48 23.56 -16.79
CA ILE A 51 -35.91 22.43 -17.54
C ILE A 51 -34.68 21.95 -16.77
N PRO A 52 -34.55 20.64 -16.44
CA PRO A 52 -33.41 20.15 -15.67
C PRO A 52 -32.06 20.62 -16.24
N LEU A 53 -31.17 21.07 -15.37
CA LEU A 53 -29.84 21.55 -15.75
C LEU A 53 -28.92 20.37 -16.05
N LEU A 54 -28.13 20.49 -17.12
CA LEU A 54 -27.01 19.58 -17.33
C LEU A 54 -25.87 20.02 -16.41
N MET A 55 -25.60 19.27 -15.35
CA MET A 55 -24.48 19.56 -14.44
C MET A 55 -23.21 18.94 -14.98
N ALA A 56 -22.14 19.72 -15.08
CA ALA A 56 -20.86 19.30 -15.62
C ALA A 56 -19.72 19.55 -14.62
N MET A 57 -18.60 18.84 -14.83
CA MET A 57 -17.36 19.04 -14.09
C MET A 57 -16.19 18.82 -15.03
N ASP A 58 -15.08 19.52 -14.77
CA ASP A 58 -13.80 19.17 -15.34
C ASP A 58 -12.99 18.39 -14.30
N ALA A 59 -13.00 17.06 -14.44
CA ALA A 59 -12.52 16.11 -13.45
C ALA A 59 -11.69 14.98 -14.10
N GLU A 60 -10.50 15.34 -14.60
CA GLU A 60 -9.61 14.44 -15.37
C GLU A 60 -9.10 13.26 -14.53
N TRP A 61 -8.59 13.50 -13.32
CA TRP A 61 -8.19 12.46 -12.35
C TRP A 61 -9.27 12.22 -11.29
N GLY A 62 -10.53 12.40 -11.69
CA GLY A 62 -11.69 12.33 -10.80
C GLY A 62 -11.97 13.65 -10.09
N MET A 63 -12.89 13.57 -9.13
CA MET A 63 -13.47 14.74 -8.47
C MET A 63 -12.43 15.57 -7.71
N ALA A 64 -11.31 14.97 -7.30
CA ALA A 64 -10.20 15.65 -6.60
C ALA A 64 -9.53 16.76 -7.42
N MET A 65 -9.79 16.83 -8.73
CA MET A 65 -9.38 18.00 -9.53
C MET A 65 -10.09 19.27 -9.08
N ARG A 66 -11.30 19.14 -8.50
CA ARG A 66 -12.17 20.23 -8.11
C ARG A 66 -12.49 20.22 -6.62
N LEU A 67 -12.77 19.06 -6.04
CA LEU A 67 -13.14 18.93 -4.63
C LEU A 67 -11.92 18.68 -3.74
N SER A 68 -11.87 19.36 -2.60
CA SER A 68 -10.73 19.31 -1.66
C SER A 68 -10.81 18.15 -0.65
N ASP A 69 -12.00 17.59 -0.45
CA ASP A 69 -12.33 16.56 0.53
C ASP A 69 -12.41 15.14 -0.08
N VAL A 70 -11.83 14.95 -1.28
CA VAL A 70 -11.80 13.65 -1.97
C VAL A 70 -10.42 13.26 -2.47
N GLU A 71 -10.16 11.95 -2.48
CA GLU A 71 -8.90 11.40 -2.98
C GLU A 71 -8.85 11.34 -4.53
N PRO A 72 -7.68 11.64 -5.13
CA PRO A 72 -7.49 11.60 -6.57
C PRO A 72 -7.25 10.18 -7.11
N PHE A 73 -7.56 9.96 -8.38
CA PHE A 73 -6.93 8.89 -9.16
C PHE A 73 -5.52 9.28 -9.62
N PRO A 74 -4.68 8.33 -10.06
CA PRO A 74 -3.42 8.64 -10.72
C PRO A 74 -3.59 9.56 -11.93
N TYR A 75 -2.58 10.38 -12.21
CA TYR A 75 -2.56 11.23 -13.40
C TYR A 75 -2.43 10.41 -14.67
N GLN A 76 -2.90 10.96 -15.79
CA GLN A 76 -2.99 10.29 -17.07
C GLN A 76 -1.64 9.74 -17.54
N MET A 77 -0.53 10.43 -17.30
CA MET A 77 0.80 9.94 -17.67
C MET A 77 1.17 8.67 -16.91
N THR A 78 0.83 8.57 -15.62
CA THR A 78 0.99 7.36 -14.82
C THR A 78 0.14 6.22 -15.38
N LEU A 79 -1.12 6.50 -15.77
CA LEU A 79 -2.01 5.53 -16.43
C LEU A 79 -1.50 5.11 -17.82
N GLY A 80 -0.75 5.99 -18.48
CA GLY A 80 -0.04 5.77 -19.72
C GLY A 80 0.93 4.60 -19.67
N ALA A 81 1.47 4.28 -18.49
CA ALA A 81 2.42 3.20 -18.33
C ALA A 81 1.80 1.81 -18.24
N ILE A 82 0.53 1.74 -17.82
CA ILE A 82 -0.20 0.50 -17.56
C ILE A 82 -0.36 -0.30 -18.85
N GLN A 83 -0.14 -1.62 -18.82
CA GLN A 83 -0.34 -2.48 -20.00
C GLN A 83 -1.75 -3.07 -20.09
N ASN A 84 -2.48 -3.14 -18.97
CA ASN A 84 -3.84 -3.66 -18.91
C ASN A 84 -4.88 -2.53 -18.94
N ASP A 85 -5.39 -2.21 -20.13
CA ASP A 85 -6.37 -1.13 -20.32
C ASP A 85 -7.72 -1.39 -19.65
N SER A 86 -8.06 -2.64 -19.28
CA SER A 86 -9.28 -2.93 -18.50
C SER A 86 -9.30 -2.23 -17.14
N LEU A 87 -8.13 -1.89 -16.58
CA LEU A 87 -8.05 -1.10 -15.35
C LEU A 87 -8.52 0.35 -15.58
N LEU A 88 -8.26 0.93 -16.76
CA LEU A 88 -8.74 2.26 -17.12
C LEU A 88 -10.25 2.26 -17.35
N TYR A 89 -10.79 1.19 -17.92
CA TYR A 89 -12.25 0.99 -18.00
C TYR A 89 -12.90 0.93 -16.60
N LYS A 90 -12.34 0.12 -15.68
CA LYS A 90 -12.80 0.07 -14.28
C LYS A 90 -12.68 1.42 -13.58
N MET A 91 -11.61 2.18 -13.85
CA MET A 91 -11.45 3.56 -13.36
C MET A 91 -12.57 4.45 -13.89
N GLY A 92 -12.89 4.39 -15.17
CA GLY A 92 -14.02 5.13 -15.78
C GLY A 92 -15.35 4.80 -15.10
N GLN A 93 -15.63 3.52 -14.86
CA GLN A 93 -16.83 3.09 -14.14
C GLN A 93 -16.86 3.64 -12.71
N SER A 94 -15.74 3.61 -12.01
CA SER A 94 -15.65 4.16 -10.65
C SER A 94 -15.80 5.69 -10.65
N MET A 95 -15.22 6.40 -11.63
CA MET A 95 -15.38 7.84 -11.80
C MET A 95 -16.84 8.21 -12.03
N ALA A 96 -17.52 7.47 -12.91
CA ALA A 96 -18.94 7.66 -13.18
C ALA A 96 -19.80 7.44 -11.95
N LYS A 97 -19.70 6.27 -11.29
CA LYS A 97 -20.50 5.97 -10.09
C LYS A 97 -20.39 7.07 -9.03
N ARG A 98 -19.17 7.52 -8.75
CA ARG A 98 -18.89 8.57 -7.75
C ARG A 98 -19.44 9.94 -8.18
N GLN A 99 -19.19 10.36 -9.42
CA GLN A 99 -19.64 11.66 -9.95
C GLN A 99 -21.16 11.73 -10.13
N ARG A 100 -21.80 10.63 -10.57
CA ARG A 100 -23.26 10.55 -10.69
C ARG A 100 -23.93 10.68 -9.33
N ARG A 101 -23.33 10.21 -8.24
CA ARG A 101 -23.84 10.41 -6.87
C ARG A 101 -23.84 11.87 -6.43
N LEU A 102 -22.95 12.70 -6.97
CA LEU A 102 -22.96 14.16 -6.78
C LEU A 102 -23.93 14.91 -7.72
N GLY A 103 -24.59 14.20 -8.65
CA GLY A 103 -25.44 14.83 -9.65
C GLY A 103 -24.68 15.41 -10.84
N VAL A 104 -23.41 15.03 -11.06
CA VAL A 104 -22.66 15.40 -12.29
C VAL A 104 -23.11 14.51 -13.44
N HIS A 105 -23.37 15.08 -14.61
CA HIS A 105 -23.89 14.38 -15.80
C HIS A 105 -22.87 14.31 -16.95
N LEU A 106 -22.00 15.31 -17.04
CA LEU A 106 -20.99 15.45 -18.09
C LEU A 106 -19.63 15.73 -17.45
N ASN A 107 -18.64 14.90 -17.74
CA ASN A 107 -17.25 15.15 -17.35
C ASN A 107 -16.45 15.59 -18.58
N PHE A 108 -15.72 16.70 -18.46
CA PHE A 108 -14.83 17.21 -19.51
C PHE A 108 -13.49 16.44 -19.53
N ALA A 109 -13.60 15.12 -19.71
CA ALA A 109 -12.52 14.15 -19.81
C ALA A 109 -12.97 13.01 -20.74
N PRO A 110 -12.04 12.21 -21.31
CA PRO A 110 -10.59 12.25 -21.15
C PRO A 110 -9.87 13.31 -22.00
N VAL A 111 -8.68 13.70 -21.56
CA VAL A 111 -7.68 14.39 -22.40
C VAL A 111 -7.09 13.37 -23.37
N VAL A 112 -7.05 13.71 -24.66
CA VAL A 112 -6.50 12.87 -25.73
C VAL A 112 -5.34 13.52 -26.47
N ASP A 113 -4.86 14.66 -25.95
CA ASP A 113 -3.68 15.34 -26.46
C ASP A 113 -2.41 14.50 -26.25
N LEU A 114 -1.47 14.61 -27.19
CA LEU A 114 -0.21 13.86 -27.20
C LEU A 114 0.95 14.74 -26.74
N ASN A 115 1.76 14.24 -25.80
CA ASN A 115 3.01 14.92 -25.44
C ASN A 115 4.15 14.53 -26.37
N THR A 116 4.10 14.99 -27.63
CA THR A 116 5.14 14.68 -28.61
C THR A 116 6.42 15.50 -28.47
N ASN A 117 6.40 16.57 -27.66
CA ASN A 117 7.53 17.46 -27.46
C ASN A 117 8.01 17.44 -26.00
N PRO A 118 9.03 16.64 -25.66
CA PRO A 118 9.52 16.52 -24.29
C PRO A 118 10.20 17.82 -23.79
N LYS A 119 10.61 18.73 -24.69
CA LYS A 119 11.20 20.02 -24.32
C LYS A 119 10.16 21.06 -23.94
N ASN A 120 8.90 20.85 -24.33
CA ASN A 120 7.79 21.72 -23.98
C ASN A 120 6.48 20.93 -23.80
N PRO A 121 6.36 20.12 -22.74
CA PRO A 121 5.20 19.27 -22.51
C PRO A 121 4.05 20.09 -21.92
N ILE A 122 3.38 20.91 -22.73
CA ILE A 122 2.34 21.85 -22.27
C ILE A 122 1.16 21.16 -21.58
N ILE A 123 0.84 19.93 -21.99
CA ILE A 123 -0.18 19.09 -21.34
C ILE A 123 0.41 18.34 -20.15
N GLY A 124 1.69 17.98 -20.20
CA GLY A 124 2.42 17.40 -19.08
C GLY A 124 1.77 16.11 -18.57
N LEU A 125 1.62 15.97 -17.25
CA LEU A 125 1.09 14.75 -16.62
C LEU A 125 -0.38 14.45 -16.96
N ARG A 126 -1.10 15.38 -17.60
CA ARG A 126 -2.50 15.22 -18.04
C ARG A 126 -2.64 14.43 -19.35
N SER A 127 -1.55 14.17 -20.07
CA SER A 127 -1.55 13.32 -21.26
C SER A 127 -1.22 11.88 -20.89
N PHE A 128 -1.83 10.92 -21.58
CA PHE A 128 -1.47 9.51 -21.45
C PHE A 128 -0.09 9.18 -22.03
N GLY A 129 0.50 10.02 -22.87
CA GLY A 129 1.81 9.75 -23.46
C GLY A 129 2.04 10.45 -24.80
N SER A 130 3.08 10.00 -25.52
CA SER A 130 3.49 10.57 -26.81
C SER A 130 3.03 9.74 -28.03
N ASN A 131 2.54 8.52 -27.82
CA ASN A 131 2.15 7.60 -28.90
C ASN A 131 0.65 7.70 -29.22
N PRO A 132 0.27 8.02 -30.48
CA PRO A 132 -1.14 8.20 -30.85
C PRO A 132 -2.04 7.00 -30.53
N ASP A 133 -1.63 5.78 -30.91
CA ASP A 133 -2.46 4.59 -30.73
C ASP A 133 -2.64 4.24 -29.25
N ILE A 134 -1.58 4.37 -28.46
CA ILE A 134 -1.64 4.10 -27.01
C ILE A 134 -2.54 5.11 -26.32
N VAL A 135 -2.37 6.41 -26.60
CA VAL A 135 -3.24 7.45 -26.02
C VAL A 135 -4.69 7.22 -26.43
N ALA A 136 -4.95 6.88 -27.70
CA ALA A 136 -6.29 6.62 -28.20
C ALA A 136 -6.94 5.40 -27.50
N ASN A 137 -6.23 4.29 -27.31
CA ASN A 137 -6.75 3.10 -26.63
C ASN A 137 -7.07 3.35 -25.17
N LYS A 138 -6.19 4.06 -24.47
CA LYS A 138 -6.33 4.38 -23.04
C LYS A 138 -7.47 5.34 -22.79
N ALA A 139 -7.53 6.40 -23.58
CA ALA A 139 -8.63 7.35 -23.53
C ALA A 139 -9.97 6.68 -23.86
N LEU A 140 -10.01 5.82 -24.89
CA LEU A 140 -11.22 5.10 -25.25
C LEU A 140 -11.70 4.22 -24.09
N SER A 141 -10.83 3.41 -23.51
CA SER A 141 -11.18 2.54 -22.38
C SER A 141 -11.72 3.33 -21.19
N LEU A 142 -11.10 4.45 -20.85
CA LEU A 142 -11.56 5.33 -19.78
C LEU A 142 -12.92 5.99 -20.11
N ALA A 143 -13.11 6.44 -21.36
CA ALA A 143 -14.35 7.06 -21.82
C ALA A 143 -15.51 6.05 -21.82
N GLU A 144 -15.32 4.86 -22.38
CA GLU A 144 -16.32 3.79 -22.37
C GLU A 144 -16.70 3.38 -20.95
N GLY A 145 -15.73 3.28 -20.04
CA GLY A 145 -15.99 3.01 -18.63
C GLY A 145 -16.90 4.06 -17.99
N MET A 146 -16.69 5.34 -18.31
CA MET A 146 -17.55 6.43 -17.83
C MET A 146 -18.96 6.38 -18.47
N GLU A 147 -19.02 6.26 -19.80
CA GLU A 147 -20.28 6.31 -20.56
C GLU A 147 -21.20 5.14 -20.24
N HIS A 148 -20.67 3.92 -20.18
CA HIS A 148 -21.45 2.72 -19.82
C HIS A 148 -22.00 2.77 -18.39
N ALA A 149 -21.34 3.52 -17.50
CA ALA A 149 -21.80 3.77 -16.13
C ALA A 149 -22.64 5.06 -16.01
N GLY A 150 -23.05 5.65 -17.13
CA GLY A 150 -24.03 6.74 -17.20
C GLY A 150 -23.45 8.16 -17.04
N LEU A 151 -22.13 8.33 -17.13
CA LEU A 151 -21.48 9.65 -17.13
C LEU A 151 -21.04 10.01 -18.55
N LEU A 152 -21.60 11.09 -19.10
CA LEU A 152 -21.24 11.57 -20.43
C LEU A 152 -19.81 12.12 -20.42
N THR A 153 -19.11 11.97 -21.55
CA THR A 153 -17.70 12.37 -21.69
C THR A 153 -17.52 13.45 -22.73
N SER A 154 -16.41 14.19 -22.62
CA SER A 154 -15.97 15.14 -23.64
C SER A 154 -14.49 14.96 -23.92
N ILE A 155 -14.16 14.42 -25.09
CA ILE A 155 -12.76 14.28 -25.51
C ILE A 155 -12.18 15.66 -25.84
N LYS A 156 -10.95 15.92 -25.39
CA LYS A 156 -10.33 17.25 -25.50
C LYS A 156 -8.80 17.21 -25.67
N HIS A 157 -8.16 18.23 -26.23
CA HIS A 157 -8.75 19.49 -26.74
C HIS A 157 -8.60 19.55 -28.28
N PHE A 158 -9.70 19.37 -29.01
CA PHE A 158 -9.67 19.29 -30.47
C PHE A 158 -9.22 20.62 -31.10
N PRO A 159 -8.37 20.64 -32.14
CA PRO A 159 -7.83 19.51 -32.92
C PRO A 159 -6.49 18.91 -32.44
N GLY A 160 -6.11 19.12 -31.17
CA GLY A 160 -4.88 18.61 -30.56
C GLY A 160 -3.96 19.74 -30.09
N HIS A 161 -3.85 19.92 -28.77
CA HIS A 161 -3.11 21.02 -28.12
C HIS A 161 -1.66 20.62 -27.73
N GLY A 162 -1.37 19.32 -27.68
CA GLY A 162 -0.17 18.75 -27.04
C GLY A 162 1.22 19.22 -27.51
N ASP A 163 1.34 19.84 -28.69
CA ASP A 163 2.60 20.35 -29.25
C ASP A 163 2.60 21.87 -29.50
N THR A 164 1.83 22.63 -28.72
CA THR A 164 1.91 24.09 -28.78
C THR A 164 3.13 24.62 -28.00
N SER A 165 3.74 25.70 -28.48
CA SER A 165 4.92 26.33 -27.85
C SER A 165 4.57 27.37 -26.77
N LYS A 166 3.29 27.72 -26.60
CA LYS A 166 2.80 28.80 -25.71
C LYS A 166 1.52 28.39 -25.00
N ASP A 167 1.32 28.87 -23.78
CA ASP A 167 0.11 28.61 -22.98
C ASP A 167 -1.10 29.42 -23.49
N SER A 168 -2.22 28.72 -23.73
CA SER A 168 -3.52 29.29 -24.14
C SER A 168 -4.11 30.27 -23.14
N HIS A 169 -3.77 30.17 -21.86
CA HIS A 169 -4.25 31.09 -20.83
C HIS A 169 -3.64 32.49 -20.95
N LEU A 170 -2.52 32.62 -21.66
CA LEU A 170 -1.77 33.87 -21.81
C LEU A 170 -1.84 34.43 -23.23
N THR A 171 -1.91 33.57 -24.25
CA THR A 171 -1.93 33.97 -25.68
C THR A 171 -2.60 32.89 -26.53
N LEU A 172 -3.08 33.20 -27.74
CA LEU A 172 -3.58 32.20 -28.69
C LEU A 172 -2.43 31.25 -29.14
N PRO A 173 -2.43 29.95 -28.76
CA PRO A 173 -1.37 29.04 -29.16
C PRO A 173 -1.52 28.63 -30.61
N LYS A 174 -0.40 28.35 -31.25
CA LYS A 174 -0.33 28.04 -32.68
C LYS A 174 0.24 26.65 -32.93
N ILE A 175 -0.47 25.84 -33.71
CA ILE A 175 0.00 24.56 -34.24
C ILE A 175 0.40 24.76 -35.72
N ASN A 176 1.70 24.72 -36.02
CA ASN A 176 2.23 24.98 -37.37
C ASN A 176 2.44 23.73 -38.23
N HIS A 177 1.96 22.56 -37.80
CA HIS A 177 2.16 21.30 -38.52
C HIS A 177 1.33 21.23 -39.80
N ASN A 178 1.82 20.47 -40.78
CA ASN A 178 1.07 20.20 -42.00
C ASN A 178 -0.10 19.21 -41.75
N ILE A 179 -1.07 19.19 -42.65
CA ILE A 179 -2.28 18.37 -42.50
C ILE A 179 -2.01 16.86 -42.42
N SER A 180 -0.94 16.37 -43.07
CA SER A 180 -0.57 14.95 -43.04
C SER A 180 -0.13 14.54 -41.64
N ARG A 181 0.74 15.35 -41.01
CA ARG A 181 1.18 15.18 -39.62
C ARG A 181 -0.01 15.24 -38.66
N LEU A 182 -0.84 16.28 -38.76
CA LEU A 182 -2.05 16.40 -37.94
C LEU A 182 -2.91 15.15 -38.02
N HIS A 183 -3.08 14.57 -39.21
CA HIS A 183 -3.88 13.38 -39.40
C HIS A 183 -3.29 12.09 -38.79
N GLN A 184 -1.97 11.97 -38.73
CA GLN A 184 -1.26 10.80 -38.23
C GLN A 184 -1.01 10.86 -36.72
N VAL A 185 -0.92 12.07 -36.16
CA VAL A 185 -0.51 12.28 -34.77
C VAL A 185 -1.64 12.95 -34.00
N GLU A 186 -1.80 14.26 -34.10
CA GLU A 186 -2.67 15.04 -33.21
C GLU A 186 -4.16 14.66 -33.32
N LEU A 187 -4.65 14.37 -34.53
CA LEU A 187 -6.05 14.02 -34.79
C LEU A 187 -6.34 12.52 -34.68
N GLN A 188 -5.32 11.67 -34.58
CA GLN A 188 -5.53 10.22 -34.58
C GLN A 188 -6.39 9.77 -33.38
N PRO A 189 -6.12 10.23 -32.14
CA PRO A 189 -6.96 9.87 -30.99
C PRO A 189 -8.41 10.33 -31.18
N PHE A 190 -8.63 11.57 -31.66
CA PHE A 190 -9.97 12.09 -31.92
C PHE A 190 -10.72 11.24 -32.96
N LYS A 191 -10.08 10.88 -34.08
CA LYS A 191 -10.70 10.02 -35.10
C LYS A 191 -11.14 8.68 -34.52
N LYS A 192 -10.33 8.08 -33.65
CA LYS A 192 -10.65 6.78 -33.05
C LYS A 192 -11.84 6.89 -32.10
N LEU A 193 -11.83 7.88 -31.21
CA LEU A 193 -12.90 8.05 -30.23
C LEU A 193 -14.21 8.57 -30.86
N ILE A 194 -14.15 9.38 -31.91
CA ILE A 194 -15.34 9.79 -32.69
C ILE A 194 -16.03 8.57 -33.31
N LYS A 195 -15.27 7.61 -33.85
CA LYS A 195 -15.82 6.35 -34.38
C LYS A 195 -16.40 5.42 -33.32
N ALA A 196 -16.07 5.66 -32.04
CA ALA A 196 -16.62 4.94 -30.90
C ALA A 196 -17.79 5.70 -30.24
N ASP A 197 -18.40 6.67 -30.95
CA ASP A 197 -19.62 7.37 -30.55
C ASP A 197 -19.55 8.10 -29.19
N VAL A 198 -18.40 8.74 -28.89
CA VAL A 198 -18.27 9.60 -27.70
C VAL A 198 -19.33 10.71 -27.66
N SER A 199 -19.81 11.01 -26.45
CA SER A 199 -20.94 11.94 -26.24
C SER A 199 -20.65 13.37 -26.66
N SER A 200 -19.42 13.85 -26.49
CA SER A 200 -19.03 15.20 -26.93
C SER A 200 -17.55 15.34 -27.28
N VAL A 201 -17.26 16.39 -28.06
CA VAL A 201 -15.90 16.85 -28.39
C VAL A 201 -15.76 18.30 -27.95
N MET A 202 -14.71 18.60 -27.18
CA MET A 202 -14.38 19.97 -26.77
C MET A 202 -13.38 20.58 -27.75
N ILE A 203 -13.70 21.77 -28.27
CA ILE A 203 -12.88 22.52 -29.21
C ILE A 203 -12.00 23.53 -28.46
N ALA A 204 -10.70 23.39 -28.60
CA ALA A 204 -9.70 24.30 -28.05
C ALA A 204 -9.76 25.68 -28.72
N HIS A 205 -9.03 26.64 -28.14
CA HIS A 205 -8.76 27.95 -28.76
C HIS A 205 -7.33 27.94 -29.34
N LEU A 206 -7.16 27.42 -30.56
CA LEU A 206 -5.86 27.27 -31.23
C LEU A 206 -5.86 27.92 -32.62
N GLU A 207 -4.75 28.55 -33.01
CA GLU A 207 -4.48 28.89 -34.41
C GLU A 207 -3.89 27.68 -35.13
N VAL A 208 -4.59 27.15 -36.14
CA VAL A 208 -4.19 25.95 -36.88
C VAL A 208 -4.20 26.22 -38.40
N PRO A 209 -3.13 26.81 -38.96
CA PRO A 209 -3.10 27.26 -40.36
C PRO A 209 -3.35 26.18 -41.41
N ALA A 210 -3.10 24.91 -41.07
CA ALA A 210 -3.35 23.78 -41.96
C ALA A 210 -4.85 23.45 -42.11
N LEU A 211 -5.70 23.93 -41.20
CA LEU A 211 -7.15 23.73 -41.22
C LEU A 211 -7.93 25.05 -41.41
N GLU A 212 -7.36 26.18 -41.00
CA GLU A 212 -7.98 27.50 -41.11
C GLU A 212 -7.03 28.51 -41.78
N LYS A 213 -7.48 29.11 -42.89
CA LYS A 213 -6.67 30.06 -43.69
C LYS A 213 -6.65 31.46 -43.08
N LYS A 214 -7.69 31.86 -42.34
CA LYS A 214 -7.76 33.15 -41.67
C LYS A 214 -6.80 33.17 -40.48
N LYS A 215 -5.67 33.85 -40.68
CA LYS A 215 -4.64 34.03 -39.65
C LYS A 215 -5.24 34.58 -38.35
N GLY A 216 -4.82 34.01 -37.22
CA GLY A 216 -5.26 34.40 -35.89
C GLY A 216 -6.70 34.03 -35.52
N LEU A 217 -7.49 33.37 -36.39
CA LEU A 217 -8.82 32.87 -36.03
C LEU A 217 -8.69 31.62 -35.14
N PRO A 218 -9.20 31.63 -33.89
CA PRO A 218 -9.17 30.47 -33.02
C PRO A 218 -10.03 29.32 -33.58
N SER A 219 -9.60 28.08 -33.37
CA SER A 219 -10.28 26.86 -33.84
C SER A 219 -11.73 26.78 -33.40
N SER A 220 -12.07 27.23 -32.19
CA SER A 220 -13.45 27.28 -31.69
C SER A 220 -14.37 28.25 -32.43
N LEU A 221 -13.81 29.23 -33.16
CA LEU A 221 -14.54 30.25 -33.91
C LEU A 221 -14.48 30.00 -35.44
N SER A 222 -13.83 28.92 -35.87
CA SER A 222 -13.64 28.59 -37.29
C SER A 222 -14.68 27.58 -37.78
N SER A 223 -15.53 27.98 -38.72
CA SER A 223 -16.45 27.06 -39.41
C SER A 223 -15.70 25.99 -40.20
N SER A 224 -14.54 26.34 -40.77
CA SER A 224 -13.65 25.41 -41.50
C SER A 224 -13.22 24.24 -40.60
N ILE A 225 -12.91 24.52 -39.32
CA ILE A 225 -12.47 23.50 -38.36
C ILE A 225 -13.67 22.77 -37.74
N VAL A 226 -14.66 23.52 -37.24
CA VAL A 226 -15.77 22.94 -36.46
C VAL A 226 -16.82 22.27 -37.35
N THR A 227 -17.26 22.94 -38.40
CA THR A 227 -18.32 22.41 -39.29
C THR A 227 -17.73 21.57 -40.41
N ASP A 228 -16.85 22.14 -41.24
CA ASP A 228 -16.40 21.46 -42.45
C ASP A 228 -15.49 20.28 -42.13
N PHE A 229 -14.60 20.43 -41.16
CA PHE A 229 -13.66 19.38 -40.81
C PHE A 229 -14.21 18.40 -39.75
N LEU A 230 -14.53 18.86 -38.54
CA LEU A 230 -14.99 17.96 -37.48
C LEU A 230 -16.35 17.30 -37.80
N LYS A 231 -17.36 18.08 -38.15
CA LYS A 231 -18.70 17.52 -38.38
C LYS A 231 -18.81 16.83 -39.73
N ASN A 232 -18.43 17.50 -40.81
CA ASN A 232 -18.65 16.96 -42.16
C ASN A 232 -17.58 15.94 -42.55
N LYS A 233 -16.29 16.26 -42.40
CA LYS A 233 -15.20 15.36 -42.85
C LYS A 233 -14.92 14.21 -41.88
N LEU A 234 -14.96 14.44 -40.57
CA LEU A 234 -14.79 13.37 -39.56
C LEU A 234 -16.12 12.69 -39.18
N GLY A 235 -17.26 13.20 -39.64
CA GLY A 235 -18.58 12.60 -39.41
C GLY A 235 -19.11 12.76 -37.98
N PHE A 236 -18.57 13.69 -37.19
CA PHE A 236 -18.99 13.85 -35.80
C PHE A 236 -20.36 14.52 -35.70
N SER A 237 -21.34 13.79 -35.17
CA SER A 237 -22.74 14.23 -35.11
C SER A 237 -23.25 14.51 -33.68
N ALA A 238 -22.53 14.11 -32.64
CA ALA A 238 -22.90 14.33 -31.24
C ALA A 238 -22.62 15.79 -30.79
N LEU A 239 -22.42 16.06 -29.50
CA LEU A 239 -22.36 17.43 -28.97
C LEU A 239 -20.98 18.08 -29.20
N VAL A 240 -20.95 19.24 -29.87
CA VAL A 240 -19.75 20.07 -29.96
C VAL A 240 -19.74 21.11 -28.83
N VAL A 241 -18.70 21.10 -28.01
CA VAL A 241 -18.54 21.99 -26.85
C VAL A 241 -17.34 22.90 -27.06
N THR A 242 -17.42 24.18 -26.67
CA THR A 242 -16.23 25.04 -26.65
C THR A 242 -15.41 24.80 -25.39
N ASP A 243 -14.11 25.07 -25.45
CA ASP A 243 -13.36 25.42 -24.23
C ASP A 243 -13.89 26.74 -23.63
N ALA A 244 -13.35 27.15 -22.48
CA ALA A 244 -13.81 28.30 -21.73
C ALA A 244 -13.66 29.61 -22.53
N LEU A 245 -14.78 30.21 -22.95
CA LEU A 245 -14.82 31.39 -23.83
C LEU A 245 -14.38 32.68 -23.14
N ASN A 246 -14.18 32.67 -21.83
CA ASN A 246 -13.59 33.77 -21.07
C ASN A 246 -12.04 33.76 -21.09
N MET A 247 -11.41 32.78 -21.75
CA MET A 247 -9.95 32.75 -21.91
C MET A 247 -9.46 33.88 -22.84
N LYS A 248 -8.32 34.48 -22.48
CA LYS A 248 -7.71 35.60 -23.22
C LYS A 248 -7.46 35.31 -24.71
N GLY A 249 -7.11 34.06 -25.04
CA GLY A 249 -6.86 33.64 -26.42
C GLY A 249 -8.06 33.77 -27.36
N VAL A 250 -9.28 33.94 -26.84
CA VAL A 250 -10.51 34.08 -27.63
C VAL A 250 -11.34 35.31 -27.25
N SER A 251 -11.29 35.77 -25.99
CA SER A 251 -12.08 36.91 -25.52
C SER A 251 -11.76 38.22 -26.25
N ASP A 252 -10.54 38.36 -26.76
CA ASP A 252 -10.03 39.59 -27.36
C ASP A 252 -10.12 39.58 -28.90
N TYR A 253 -10.72 38.53 -29.50
CA TYR A 253 -10.64 38.28 -30.93
C TYR A 253 -11.46 39.24 -31.81
N ASP A 254 -12.61 39.71 -31.33
CA ASP A 254 -13.46 40.61 -32.12
C ASP A 254 -14.24 41.58 -31.21
N SER A 255 -14.00 42.88 -31.39
CA SER A 255 -14.73 43.95 -30.68
C SER A 255 -16.14 44.18 -31.23
N LYS A 256 -16.48 43.59 -32.38
CA LYS A 256 -17.78 43.75 -33.06
C LYS A 256 -18.76 42.62 -32.77
N GLN A 257 -18.30 41.48 -32.27
CA GLN A 257 -19.12 40.28 -32.05
C GLN A 257 -18.59 39.44 -30.89
N THR A 258 -19.45 38.96 -29.99
CA THR A 258 -19.01 38.08 -28.91
C THR A 258 -18.41 36.76 -29.42
N ALA A 259 -17.38 36.27 -28.72
CA ALA A 259 -16.80 34.94 -28.96
C ALA A 259 -17.86 33.82 -28.91
N SER A 260 -18.86 33.96 -28.04
CA SER A 260 -20.02 33.07 -27.94
C SER A 260 -20.81 32.96 -29.24
N LEU A 261 -21.16 34.11 -29.85
CA LEU A 261 -21.88 34.11 -31.12
C LEU A 261 -21.00 33.57 -32.25
N GLY A 262 -19.71 33.94 -32.29
CA GLY A 262 -18.76 33.41 -33.25
C GLY A 262 -18.64 31.88 -33.20
N ALA A 263 -18.53 31.31 -31.99
CA ALA A 263 -18.44 29.86 -31.80
C ALA A 263 -19.74 29.13 -32.21
N PHE A 264 -20.90 29.72 -31.90
CA PHE A 264 -22.19 29.16 -32.30
C PHE A 264 -22.33 29.14 -33.83
N LEU A 265 -21.96 30.23 -34.50
CA LEU A 265 -21.95 30.33 -35.97
C LEU A 265 -20.95 29.34 -36.60
N ALA A 266 -19.79 29.12 -35.96
CA ALA A 266 -18.82 28.12 -36.41
C ALA A 266 -19.34 26.68 -36.34
N GLY A 267 -20.31 26.40 -35.46
CA GLY A 267 -20.99 25.10 -35.37
C GLY A 267 -21.03 24.48 -33.98
N ALA A 268 -20.56 25.19 -32.95
CA ALA A 268 -20.64 24.70 -31.57
C ALA A 268 -22.10 24.58 -31.09
N ASP A 269 -22.36 23.59 -30.25
CA ASP A 269 -23.68 23.31 -29.68
C ASP A 269 -23.78 23.83 -28.24
N LEU A 270 -22.72 23.68 -27.44
CA LEU A 270 -22.66 24.14 -26.04
C LEU A 270 -21.50 25.13 -25.85
N LEU A 271 -21.85 26.33 -25.41
CA LEU A 271 -20.91 27.43 -25.15
C LEU A 271 -20.51 27.43 -23.67
N LEU A 272 -19.24 27.11 -23.40
CA LEU A 272 -18.69 26.96 -22.05
C LEU A 272 -18.10 28.28 -21.55
N ILE A 273 -18.53 28.70 -20.36
CA ILE A 273 -18.03 29.88 -19.62
C ILE A 273 -17.88 31.13 -20.51
N PRO A 274 -19.00 31.69 -21.01
CA PRO A 274 -18.96 32.99 -21.70
C PRO A 274 -18.30 34.06 -20.82
N SER A 275 -17.52 34.96 -21.43
CA SER A 275 -16.95 36.13 -20.74
C SER A 275 -18.01 37.05 -20.15
N ASP A 276 -19.06 37.31 -20.92
CA ASP A 276 -20.29 37.97 -20.49
C ASP A 276 -21.48 37.15 -20.99
N LEU A 277 -22.16 36.48 -20.07
CA LEU A 277 -23.32 35.65 -20.39
C LEU A 277 -24.52 36.48 -20.87
N SER A 278 -24.73 37.67 -20.30
CA SER A 278 -25.88 38.52 -20.64
C SER A 278 -25.75 39.06 -22.06
N LEU A 279 -24.54 39.52 -22.42
CA LEU A 279 -24.23 39.96 -23.76
C LEU A 279 -24.29 38.80 -24.76
N ALA A 280 -23.74 37.63 -24.41
CA ALA A 280 -23.79 36.45 -25.28
C ALA A 280 -25.23 36.02 -25.63
N VAL A 281 -26.15 36.02 -24.65
CA VAL A 281 -27.57 35.70 -24.88
C VAL A 281 -28.21 36.76 -25.79
N THR A 282 -27.96 38.04 -25.52
CA THR A 282 -28.51 39.15 -26.30
C THR A 282 -28.05 39.11 -27.76
N ASP A 283 -26.76 38.84 -27.98
CA ASP A 283 -26.17 38.73 -29.32
C ASP A 283 -26.75 37.56 -30.12
N ILE A 284 -26.97 36.40 -29.49
CA ILE A 284 -27.57 35.24 -30.15
C ILE A 284 -29.03 35.52 -30.53
N ILE A 285 -29.82 36.13 -29.63
CA ILE A 285 -31.22 36.52 -29.92
C ILE A 285 -31.23 37.50 -31.10
N LYS A 286 -30.40 38.55 -31.04
CA LYS A 286 -30.30 39.53 -32.13
C LYS A 286 -29.88 38.89 -33.45
N ALA A 287 -28.95 37.95 -33.44
CA ALA A 287 -28.51 37.24 -34.64
C ALA A 287 -29.61 36.33 -35.20
N TYR A 288 -30.44 35.72 -34.35
CA TYR A 288 -31.62 34.96 -34.75
C TYR A 288 -32.69 35.86 -35.36
N ASP A 289 -33.04 36.96 -34.71
CA ASP A 289 -34.05 37.91 -35.19
C ASP A 289 -33.64 38.56 -36.54
N GLN A 290 -32.33 38.72 -36.76
CA GLN A 290 -31.76 39.22 -38.02
C GLN A 290 -31.65 38.14 -39.12
N GLY A 291 -32.05 36.90 -38.86
CA GLY A 291 -31.95 35.79 -39.81
C GLY A 291 -30.53 35.27 -40.04
N LYS A 292 -29.53 35.72 -39.26
CA LYS A 292 -28.16 35.18 -39.32
C LYS A 292 -28.07 33.77 -38.73
N ILE A 293 -28.95 33.45 -37.78
CA ILE A 293 -29.15 32.10 -37.24
C ILE A 293 -30.52 31.62 -37.72
N SER A 294 -30.57 30.48 -38.42
CA SER A 294 -31.83 29.86 -38.80
C SER A 294 -32.45 29.05 -37.65
N GLU A 295 -33.77 28.92 -37.66
CA GLU A 295 -34.50 28.07 -36.70
C GLU A 295 -34.03 26.61 -36.73
N LEU A 296 -33.70 26.09 -37.92
CA LEU A 296 -33.11 24.75 -38.07
C LEU A 296 -31.75 24.63 -37.37
N ARG A 297 -30.87 25.64 -37.51
CA ARG A 297 -29.55 25.64 -36.87
C ARG A 297 -29.67 25.70 -35.34
N LEU A 298 -30.57 26.53 -34.82
CA LEU A 298 -30.83 26.68 -33.38
C LEU A 298 -31.45 25.41 -32.79
N SER A 299 -32.57 24.96 -33.36
CA SER A 299 -33.28 23.76 -32.89
C SER A 299 -32.41 22.51 -32.95
N HIS A 300 -31.48 22.40 -33.90
CA HIS A 300 -30.53 21.30 -33.97
C HIS A 300 -29.63 21.19 -32.72
N SER A 301 -29.02 22.29 -32.27
CA SER A 301 -28.20 22.28 -31.04
C SER A 301 -29.05 22.03 -29.79
N VAL A 302 -30.24 22.65 -29.72
CA VAL A 302 -31.15 22.47 -28.59
C VAL A 302 -31.58 21.00 -28.46
N LYS A 303 -31.95 20.35 -29.58
CA LYS A 303 -32.33 18.92 -29.60
C LYS A 303 -31.20 18.02 -29.11
N LYS A 304 -29.94 18.28 -29.51
CA LYS A 304 -28.78 17.54 -28.99
C LYS A 304 -28.63 17.67 -27.48
N ILE A 305 -28.71 18.89 -26.96
CA ILE A 305 -28.60 19.15 -25.51
C ILE A 305 -29.73 18.46 -24.75
N LEU A 306 -30.97 18.55 -25.24
CA LEU A 306 -32.11 17.88 -24.62
C LEU A 306 -31.98 16.34 -24.68
N ALA A 307 -31.50 15.79 -25.80
CA ALA A 307 -31.23 14.36 -25.95
C ALA A 307 -30.17 13.87 -24.94
N LEU A 308 -29.11 14.65 -24.70
CA LEU A 308 -28.11 14.32 -23.68
C LEU A 308 -28.67 14.40 -22.26
N LYS A 309 -29.51 15.39 -21.96
CA LYS A 309 -30.22 15.46 -20.67
C LYS A 309 -31.10 14.23 -20.47
N HIS A 310 -31.78 13.78 -21.52
CA HIS A 310 -32.57 12.55 -21.51
C HIS A 310 -31.68 11.32 -21.27
N LYS A 311 -30.57 11.16 -22.02
CA LYS A 311 -29.56 10.09 -21.86
C LYS A 311 -28.99 10.05 -20.44
N ALA A 312 -28.85 11.21 -19.80
CA ALA A 312 -28.37 11.33 -18.41
C ALA A 312 -29.47 11.16 -17.34
N ASN A 313 -30.65 10.66 -17.72
CA ASN A 313 -31.80 10.36 -16.84
C ASN A 313 -32.38 11.56 -16.06
N LEU A 314 -32.13 12.79 -16.51
CA LEU A 314 -32.67 14.00 -15.87
C LEU A 314 -34.20 14.12 -15.96
N HIS A 315 -34.83 13.32 -16.84
CA HIS A 315 -36.29 13.22 -16.95
C HIS A 315 -36.91 12.33 -15.85
N LEU A 316 -36.12 11.47 -15.19
CA LEU A 316 -36.57 10.63 -14.09
C LEU A 316 -36.41 11.34 -12.74
N THR A 317 -35.23 11.93 -12.50
CA THR A 317 -34.98 12.78 -11.33
C THR A 317 -33.91 13.81 -11.66
N LYS A 318 -34.10 15.03 -11.14
CA LYS A 318 -33.11 16.12 -11.21
C LYS A 318 -32.45 16.42 -9.88
N PHE A 319 -32.87 15.79 -8.79
CA PHE A 319 -32.36 16.03 -7.45
C PHE A 319 -31.41 14.91 -7.01
N VAL A 320 -30.41 15.30 -6.23
CA VAL A 320 -29.42 14.42 -5.62
C VAL A 320 -29.91 14.00 -4.24
N ASN A 321 -29.94 12.70 -3.98
CA ASN A 321 -30.14 12.15 -2.64
C ASN A 321 -28.80 12.10 -1.87
N SER A 322 -28.76 12.71 -0.70
CA SER A 322 -27.61 12.75 0.23
C SER A 322 -27.46 11.51 1.11
N ASP A 323 -28.41 10.58 1.10
CA ASP A 323 -28.33 9.33 1.88
C ASP A 323 -27.07 8.53 1.49
N SER A 324 -26.29 8.12 2.49
CA SER A 324 -25.03 7.37 2.35
C SER A 324 -24.02 7.95 1.36
N LEU A 325 -24.11 9.25 1.04
CA LEU A 325 -23.33 9.90 -0.01
C LEU A 325 -21.81 9.72 0.17
N ILE A 326 -21.31 9.92 1.39
CA ILE A 326 -19.87 9.79 1.69
C ILE A 326 -19.39 8.35 1.47
N GLU A 327 -20.18 7.34 1.85
CA GLU A 327 -19.82 5.94 1.65
C GLU A 327 -19.78 5.57 0.16
N ASP A 328 -20.73 6.09 -0.63
CA ASP A 328 -20.80 5.87 -2.07
C ASP A 328 -19.68 6.59 -2.84
N ILE A 329 -19.20 7.73 -2.31
CA ILE A 329 -18.08 8.49 -2.86
C ILE A 329 -16.73 7.86 -2.48
N HIS A 330 -16.61 7.26 -1.29
CA HIS A 330 -15.40 6.62 -0.82
C HIS A 330 -15.57 5.10 -0.61
N PRO A 331 -16.04 4.35 -1.63
CA PRO A 331 -16.26 2.92 -1.45
C PRO A 331 -14.91 2.20 -1.35
N PRO A 332 -14.79 1.12 -0.57
CA PRO A 332 -13.53 0.37 -0.48
C PRO A 332 -13.03 -0.17 -1.84
N SER A 333 -13.91 -0.32 -2.84
CA SER A 333 -13.53 -0.68 -4.20
C SER A 333 -12.72 0.40 -4.92
N PHE A 334 -12.93 1.69 -4.58
CA PHE A 334 -12.12 2.79 -5.13
C PHE A 334 -10.68 2.70 -4.62
N SER A 335 -10.47 2.58 -3.30
CA SER A 335 -9.13 2.42 -2.72
C SER A 335 -8.43 1.14 -3.22
N ALA A 336 -9.15 0.02 -3.33
CA ALA A 336 -8.60 -1.20 -3.91
C ALA A 336 -8.10 -1.00 -5.36
N LEU A 337 -8.88 -0.29 -6.18
CA LEU A 337 -8.54 0.03 -7.55
C LEU A 337 -7.33 0.97 -7.65
N THR A 338 -7.20 1.97 -6.76
CA THR A 338 -6.01 2.85 -6.76
C THR A 338 -4.73 2.06 -6.43
N HIS A 339 -4.80 1.06 -5.54
CA HIS A 339 -3.68 0.15 -5.29
C HIS A 339 -3.33 -0.73 -6.50
N GLU A 340 -4.32 -1.14 -7.30
CA GLU A 340 -4.09 -1.89 -8.56
C GLU A 340 -3.44 -1.00 -9.62
N LEU A 341 -3.96 0.22 -9.82
CA LEU A 341 -3.43 1.19 -10.76
C LEU A 341 -1.97 1.56 -10.42
N ALA A 342 -1.68 1.84 -9.15
CA ALA A 342 -0.33 2.18 -8.68
C ALA A 342 0.68 1.04 -8.87
N LYS A 343 0.26 -0.21 -8.65
CA LYS A 343 1.09 -1.38 -8.96
C LYS A 343 1.32 -1.52 -10.46
N ALA A 344 0.25 -1.44 -11.25
CA ALA A 344 0.29 -1.69 -12.70
C ALA A 344 1.05 -0.60 -13.48
N SER A 345 1.21 0.59 -12.89
CA SER A 345 1.97 1.68 -13.51
C SER A 345 3.47 1.61 -13.26
N LEU A 346 3.98 0.78 -12.35
CA LEU A 346 5.41 0.71 -12.06
C LEU A 346 6.19 0.26 -13.31
N THR A 347 7.17 1.06 -13.71
CA THR A 347 7.98 0.82 -14.90
C THR A 347 9.44 0.70 -14.51
N VAL A 348 10.09 -0.40 -14.90
CA VAL A 348 11.53 -0.58 -14.76
C VAL A 348 12.15 -0.39 -16.13
N VAL A 349 13.00 0.61 -16.32
CA VAL A 349 13.62 0.88 -17.64
C VAL A 349 15.05 0.38 -17.73
N ARG A 350 15.65 0.07 -16.57
CA ARG A 350 17.00 -0.46 -16.46
C ARG A 350 17.09 -1.42 -15.29
N ASN A 351 17.76 -2.56 -15.50
CA ASN A 351 18.03 -3.58 -14.49
C ASN A 351 19.29 -4.37 -14.86
N GLU A 352 20.43 -3.69 -14.87
CA GLU A 352 21.74 -4.28 -15.17
C GLU A 352 22.08 -5.37 -14.17
N ASN A 353 22.68 -6.46 -14.65
CA ASN A 353 23.05 -7.63 -13.83
C ASN A 353 21.91 -8.20 -12.97
N GLN A 354 20.65 -7.90 -13.31
CA GLN A 354 19.46 -8.35 -12.58
C GLN A 354 19.49 -7.98 -11.08
N VAL A 355 19.96 -6.77 -10.74
CA VAL A 355 19.98 -6.28 -9.35
C VAL A 355 18.58 -6.16 -8.71
N LEU A 356 17.52 -6.07 -9.52
CA LEU A 356 16.13 -6.12 -9.08
C LEU A 356 15.48 -7.47 -9.44
N PRO A 357 14.69 -8.05 -8.51
CA PRO A 357 14.59 -7.67 -7.11
C PRO A 357 15.88 -8.01 -6.34
N ILE A 358 16.14 -7.33 -5.22
CA ILE A 358 17.25 -7.69 -4.34
C ILE A 358 16.93 -9.02 -3.66
N LYS A 359 17.54 -10.11 -4.15
CA LYS A 359 17.29 -11.48 -3.65
C LYS A 359 18.09 -11.77 -2.38
N ASP A 360 19.41 -11.63 -2.41
CA ASP A 360 20.30 -12.00 -1.30
C ASP A 360 20.34 -10.95 -0.18
N ILE A 361 19.26 -10.83 0.59
CA ILE A 361 19.14 -9.86 1.69
C ILE A 361 20.26 -10.08 2.73
N SER A 362 20.55 -11.33 3.09
CA SER A 362 21.52 -11.65 4.15
C SER A 362 22.96 -11.22 3.84
N GLN A 363 23.31 -11.06 2.56
CA GLN A 363 24.63 -10.62 2.10
C GLN A 363 24.64 -9.16 1.64
N SER A 364 23.47 -8.50 1.68
CA SER A 364 23.32 -7.12 1.22
C SER A 364 23.49 -6.14 2.38
N LYS A 365 24.27 -5.09 2.15
CA LYS A 365 24.29 -3.90 3.00
C LYS A 365 23.78 -2.72 2.20
N ILE A 366 22.63 -2.19 2.60
CA ILE A 366 21.84 -1.27 1.79
C ILE A 366 21.78 0.10 2.46
N ALA A 367 22.07 1.15 1.68
CA ALA A 367 21.80 2.53 2.08
C ALA A 367 20.59 3.09 1.34
N TYR A 368 19.85 3.99 1.98
CA TYR A 368 18.83 4.81 1.35
C TYR A 368 19.21 6.30 1.41
N VAL A 369 19.13 6.94 0.25
CA VAL A 369 19.33 8.39 0.06
C VAL A 369 18.05 8.99 -0.49
N SER A 370 17.47 9.95 0.22
CA SER A 370 16.33 10.73 -0.25
C SER A 370 16.83 12.02 -0.89
N ILE A 371 16.42 12.29 -2.13
CA ILE A 371 16.67 13.54 -2.85
C ILE A 371 15.36 14.15 -3.37
N GLY A 372 15.37 15.45 -3.66
CA GLY A 372 14.20 16.18 -4.18
C GLY A 372 13.55 17.09 -3.13
N GLN A 373 12.31 17.50 -3.39
CA GLN A 373 11.59 18.54 -2.63
C GLN A 373 10.37 18.02 -1.86
N ALA A 374 10.05 16.73 -1.99
CA ALA A 374 8.96 16.10 -1.25
C ALA A 374 9.48 15.03 -0.28
N ASP A 375 8.59 14.60 0.62
CA ASP A 375 8.91 13.58 1.61
C ASP A 375 8.95 12.16 0.99
N GLY A 376 9.89 11.37 1.49
CA GLY A 376 10.13 9.97 1.12
C GLY A 376 10.04 9.01 2.30
N GLU A 377 9.36 9.38 3.38
CA GLU A 377 9.30 8.58 4.61
C GLU A 377 8.53 7.28 4.41
N GLU A 378 7.41 7.29 3.66
CA GLU A 378 6.66 6.05 3.38
C GLU A 378 7.50 5.04 2.58
N PHE A 379 8.31 5.52 1.63
CA PHE A 379 9.23 4.65 0.89
C PHE A 379 10.23 4.01 1.84
N ASN A 380 10.92 4.80 2.67
CA ASN A 380 11.86 4.31 3.68
C ASN A 380 11.20 3.32 4.66
N ASN A 381 10.05 3.70 5.23
CA ASN A 381 9.30 2.89 6.17
C ASN A 381 8.90 1.54 5.55
N ARG A 382 8.46 1.52 4.28
CA ARG A 382 8.15 0.27 3.59
C ARG A 382 9.40 -0.56 3.29
N LEU A 383 10.52 0.05 2.93
CA LEU A 383 11.77 -0.69 2.72
C LEU A 383 12.23 -1.40 4.01
N LEU A 384 12.10 -0.74 5.17
CA LEU A 384 12.42 -1.30 6.49
C LEU A 384 11.54 -2.50 6.89
N HIS A 385 10.42 -2.73 6.22
CA HIS A 385 9.64 -3.96 6.41
C HIS A 385 10.32 -5.18 5.79
N TYR A 386 11.27 -5.02 4.87
CA TYR A 386 11.97 -6.12 4.21
C TYR A 386 13.33 -6.40 4.84
N THR A 387 14.13 -5.38 5.10
CA THR A 387 15.45 -5.51 5.73
C THR A 387 15.92 -4.17 6.34
N ASP A 388 17.08 -4.18 6.98
CA ASP A 388 17.73 -3.03 7.58
C ASP A 388 18.34 -2.16 6.50
N ILE A 389 18.18 -0.86 6.65
CA ILE A 389 18.65 0.13 5.68
C ILE A 389 19.22 1.32 6.42
N ASP A 390 20.47 1.64 6.11
CA ASP A 390 21.14 2.82 6.64
C ASP A 390 20.65 4.06 5.87
N LYS A 391 20.16 5.08 6.57
CA LYS A 391 19.77 6.34 5.94
C LYS A 391 20.98 7.26 5.83
N LEU A 392 21.29 7.71 4.62
CA LEU A 392 22.42 8.59 4.33
C LEU A 392 21.96 9.85 3.59
N THR A 393 22.71 10.93 3.77
CA THR A 393 22.71 12.05 2.82
C THR A 393 23.46 11.66 1.54
N LEU A 394 23.20 12.38 0.45
CA LEU A 394 23.89 12.11 -0.83
C LEU A 394 25.42 12.26 -0.72
N ALA A 395 25.90 13.22 0.09
CA ALA A 395 27.33 13.43 0.33
C ALA A 395 27.97 12.27 1.12
N GLU A 396 27.27 11.76 2.13
CA GLU A 396 27.71 10.58 2.89
C GLU A 396 27.73 9.33 2.01
N ALA A 397 26.74 9.16 1.13
CA ALA A 397 26.69 8.04 0.20
C ALA A 397 27.88 8.05 -0.77
N ILE A 398 28.26 9.21 -1.31
CA ILE A 398 29.47 9.35 -2.14
C ILE A 398 30.73 8.99 -1.35
N THR A 399 30.85 9.49 -0.12
CA THR A 399 32.04 9.26 0.70
C THR A 399 32.17 7.79 1.13
N ASN A 400 31.04 7.15 1.47
CA ASN A 400 31.00 5.83 2.11
C ASN A 400 30.51 4.71 1.19
N HIS A 401 30.40 4.94 -0.13
CA HIS A 401 29.78 3.99 -1.06
C HIS A 401 30.33 2.57 -0.98
N LYS A 402 31.64 2.41 -0.72
CA LYS A 402 32.31 1.10 -0.63
C LYS A 402 31.82 0.23 0.53
N ALA A 403 31.13 0.82 1.52
CA ALA A 403 30.55 0.10 2.64
C ALA A 403 29.19 -0.55 2.33
N TYR A 404 28.62 -0.27 1.14
CA TYR A 404 27.28 -0.70 0.77
C TYR A 404 27.31 -1.53 -0.52
N THR A 405 26.57 -2.64 -0.53
CA THR A 405 26.37 -3.45 -1.74
C THR A 405 25.36 -2.79 -2.69
N HIS A 406 24.41 -2.02 -2.14
CA HIS A 406 23.41 -1.26 -2.89
C HIS A 406 23.16 0.11 -2.25
N ILE A 407 22.98 1.13 -3.08
CA ILE A 407 22.52 2.45 -2.65
C ILE A 407 21.21 2.73 -3.37
N LEU A 408 20.11 2.72 -2.61
CA LEU A 408 18.78 3.10 -3.08
C LEU A 408 18.69 4.62 -3.05
N VAL A 409 18.39 5.24 -4.19
CA VAL A 409 18.17 6.68 -4.27
C VAL A 409 16.70 6.95 -4.62
N GLY A 410 15.96 7.58 -3.71
CA GLY A 410 14.59 8.02 -3.95
C GLY A 410 14.57 9.47 -4.42
N LEU A 411 14.07 9.72 -5.64
CA LEU A 411 13.78 11.07 -6.13
C LEU A 411 12.32 11.43 -5.82
N HIS A 412 12.11 12.28 -4.82
CA HIS A 412 10.80 12.67 -4.31
C HIS A 412 10.45 14.10 -4.73
N GLN A 413 9.39 14.26 -5.53
CA GLN A 413 8.90 15.57 -5.97
C GLN A 413 7.41 15.76 -5.64
N PRO A 414 6.94 17.00 -5.39
CA PRO A 414 5.54 17.24 -5.06
C PRO A 414 4.60 16.85 -6.21
N ASP A 415 3.54 16.12 -5.91
CA ASP A 415 2.56 15.65 -6.90
C ASP A 415 1.13 16.08 -6.57
N LYS A 416 0.96 17.19 -5.84
CA LYS A 416 -0.36 17.76 -5.49
C LYS A 416 -1.12 18.22 -6.73
N THR A 417 -0.42 18.70 -7.76
CA THR A 417 -1.00 19.13 -9.03
C THR A 417 -0.16 18.60 -10.19
N PRO A 418 -0.78 18.32 -11.36
CA PRO A 418 -0.03 17.87 -12.53
C PRO A 418 0.82 18.97 -13.18
N TRP A 419 0.73 20.21 -12.69
CA TRP A 419 1.43 21.39 -13.22
C TRP A 419 2.70 21.73 -12.42
N GLU A 420 2.97 21.00 -11.34
CA GLU A 420 4.17 21.19 -10.54
C GLU A 420 5.44 20.99 -11.40
N LYS A 421 6.35 21.96 -11.33
CA LYS A 421 7.62 21.89 -12.05
C LYS A 421 8.63 21.12 -11.22
N HIS A 422 9.09 19.99 -11.72
CA HIS A 422 10.10 19.17 -11.06
C HIS A 422 11.48 19.59 -11.54
N THR A 423 12.07 20.59 -10.89
CA THR A 423 13.45 21.01 -11.16
C THR A 423 14.43 20.30 -10.22
N LEU A 424 15.64 20.04 -10.73
CA LEU A 424 16.73 19.44 -9.98
C LEU A 424 17.89 20.43 -9.85
N ASP A 425 18.47 20.51 -8.66
CA ASP A 425 19.67 21.30 -8.42
C ASP A 425 20.87 20.69 -9.17
N GLN A 426 21.67 21.52 -9.84
CA GLN A 426 22.88 21.10 -10.57
C GLN A 426 23.90 20.39 -9.66
N ARG A 427 23.95 20.75 -8.38
CA ARG A 427 24.77 20.06 -7.38
C ARG A 427 24.28 18.62 -7.18
N VAL A 428 22.97 18.40 -7.07
CA VAL A 428 22.38 17.06 -6.94
C VAL A 428 22.67 16.24 -8.18
N VAL A 429 22.50 16.80 -9.37
CA VAL A 429 22.82 16.13 -10.65
C VAL A 429 24.30 15.71 -10.70
N SER A 430 25.21 16.62 -10.34
CA SER A 430 26.66 16.35 -10.35
C SER A 430 27.03 15.24 -9.36
N GLN A 431 26.49 15.31 -8.13
CA GLN A 431 26.71 14.32 -7.09
C GLN A 431 26.12 12.95 -7.44
N MET A 432 24.94 12.91 -8.04
CA MET A 432 24.36 11.67 -8.56
C MET A 432 25.21 11.05 -9.66
N THR A 433 25.79 11.87 -10.54
CA THR A 433 26.71 11.42 -11.60
C THR A 433 28.00 10.83 -11.04
N GLU A 434 28.54 11.43 -9.99
CA GLU A 434 29.69 10.87 -9.27
C GLU A 434 29.35 9.54 -8.62
N LEU A 435 28.25 9.49 -7.87
CA LEU A 435 27.83 8.29 -7.13
C LEU A 435 27.55 7.10 -8.07
N ALA A 436 26.78 7.32 -9.15
CA ALA A 436 26.39 6.26 -10.07
C ALA A 436 27.59 5.63 -10.82
N LYS A 437 28.72 6.33 -10.93
CA LYS A 437 29.94 5.78 -11.53
C LYS A 437 30.72 4.87 -10.59
N GLN A 438 30.50 4.98 -9.28
CA GLN A 438 31.33 4.36 -8.25
C GLN A 438 30.60 3.28 -7.44
N ALA A 439 29.27 3.26 -7.49
CA ALA A 439 28.44 2.44 -6.62
C ALA A 439 27.32 1.73 -7.39
N ASN A 440 26.80 0.66 -6.79
CA ASN A 440 25.60 0.01 -7.29
C ASN A 440 24.36 0.85 -6.92
N VAL A 441 23.91 1.70 -7.84
CA VAL A 441 22.80 2.63 -7.60
C VAL A 441 21.49 2.09 -8.19
N ILE A 442 20.47 2.00 -7.34
CA ILE A 442 19.09 1.75 -7.73
C ILE A 442 18.31 3.05 -7.55
N LEU A 443 18.01 3.72 -8.67
CA LEU A 443 17.24 4.97 -8.67
C LEU A 443 15.74 4.66 -8.73
N VAL A 444 14.98 5.20 -7.78
CA VAL A 444 13.52 5.12 -7.74
C VAL A 444 12.94 6.51 -7.85
N SER A 445 12.19 6.76 -8.92
CA SER A 445 11.65 8.09 -9.23
C SER A 445 10.17 8.20 -8.90
N PHE A 446 9.85 9.14 -8.01
CA PHE A 446 8.50 9.58 -7.67
C PHE A 446 8.23 10.97 -8.27
N ALA A 447 8.67 11.15 -9.51
CA ALA A 447 8.65 12.43 -10.21
C ALA A 447 8.15 12.26 -11.64
N ASN A 448 7.73 13.38 -12.24
CA ASN A 448 7.44 13.50 -13.66
C ASN A 448 8.62 12.94 -14.50
N PRO A 449 8.34 12.00 -15.44
CA PRO A 449 9.31 11.41 -16.36
C PRO A 449 10.30 12.39 -17.00
N TYR A 450 9.86 13.59 -17.38
CA TYR A 450 10.75 14.54 -18.08
C TYR A 450 11.91 15.04 -17.22
N SER A 451 11.72 15.16 -15.89
CA SER A 451 12.73 15.65 -14.95
C SER A 451 13.93 14.71 -14.81
N LEU A 452 13.75 13.43 -15.13
CA LEU A 452 14.80 12.41 -15.08
C LEU A 452 15.87 12.60 -16.15
N SER A 453 15.59 13.36 -17.21
CA SER A 453 16.54 13.61 -18.30
C SER A 453 17.80 14.36 -17.85
N ALA A 454 17.78 14.98 -16.67
CA ALA A 454 18.94 15.62 -16.06
C ALA A 454 19.83 14.66 -15.25
N LEU A 455 19.39 13.42 -15.00
CA LEU A 455 20.11 12.45 -14.18
C LEU A 455 20.86 11.42 -15.02
N PRO A 456 21.93 10.80 -14.48
CA PRO A 456 22.78 9.82 -15.18
C PRO A 456 22.11 8.42 -15.21
N LEU A 457 20.93 8.31 -15.82
CA LEU A 457 20.10 7.10 -15.75
C LEU A 457 20.82 5.84 -16.25
N GLU A 458 21.62 5.98 -17.31
CA GLU A 458 22.38 4.92 -17.95
C GLU A 458 23.55 4.43 -17.09
N SER A 459 24.00 5.25 -16.13
CA SER A 459 25.04 4.87 -15.17
C SER A 459 24.46 4.18 -13.92
N CYS A 460 23.16 4.27 -13.67
CA CYS A 460 22.52 3.54 -12.57
C CYS A 460 22.41 2.05 -12.91
N ASN A 461 22.49 1.15 -11.94
CA ASN A 461 22.30 -0.28 -12.16
C ASN A 461 20.83 -0.62 -12.38
N ALA A 462 19.93 0.09 -11.70
CA ALA A 462 18.51 0.00 -11.98
C ALA A 462 17.81 1.36 -11.89
N VAL A 463 16.75 1.50 -12.67
CA VAL A 463 15.90 2.71 -12.70
C VAL A 463 14.44 2.29 -12.70
N ILE A 464 13.72 2.66 -11.63
CA ILE A 464 12.29 2.45 -11.43
C ILE A 464 11.58 3.80 -11.54
N LEU A 465 10.52 3.86 -12.36
CA LEU A 465 9.59 4.98 -12.40
C LEU A 465 8.29 4.59 -11.69
N ALA A 466 8.00 5.30 -10.60
CA ALA A 466 6.74 5.25 -9.87
C ALA A 466 5.84 6.47 -10.15
N TYR A 467 6.35 7.44 -10.94
CA TYR A 467 5.67 8.61 -11.52
C TYR A 467 5.17 9.68 -10.54
N GLN A 468 4.65 9.27 -9.38
CA GLN A 468 3.98 10.11 -8.40
C GLN A 468 4.50 9.81 -6.99
N ASN A 469 4.44 10.80 -6.10
CA ASN A 469 5.00 10.74 -4.75
C ASN A 469 3.99 10.37 -3.67
N ALA A 470 2.71 10.25 -3.98
CA ALA A 470 1.72 9.76 -3.04
C ALA A 470 2.14 8.42 -2.40
N SER A 471 1.84 8.26 -1.10
CA SER A 471 2.29 7.13 -0.25
C SER A 471 2.07 5.75 -0.89
N ILE A 472 1.01 5.59 -1.67
CA ILE A 472 0.70 4.35 -2.38
C ILE A 472 1.79 3.96 -3.39
N PHE A 473 2.33 4.91 -4.16
CA PHE A 473 3.39 4.66 -5.13
C PHE A 473 4.72 4.39 -4.44
N GLN A 474 5.03 5.15 -3.39
CA GLN A 474 6.19 4.91 -2.52
C GLN A 474 6.18 3.47 -1.97
N SER A 475 5.06 3.08 -1.35
CA SER A 475 4.90 1.74 -0.80
C SER A 475 5.00 0.65 -1.88
N LYS A 476 4.43 0.84 -3.08
CA LYS A 476 4.52 -0.16 -4.16
C LYS A 476 5.94 -0.26 -4.73
N ALA A 477 6.64 0.86 -4.92
CA ALA A 477 8.01 0.84 -5.40
C ALA A 477 8.96 0.12 -4.42
N ALA A 478 8.82 0.35 -3.11
CA ALA A 478 9.61 -0.38 -2.11
C ALA A 478 9.33 -1.89 -2.12
N GLN A 479 8.08 -2.30 -2.35
CA GLN A 479 7.73 -3.72 -2.52
C GLN A 479 8.35 -4.33 -3.78
N LEU A 480 8.46 -3.57 -4.87
CA LEU A 480 9.13 -4.00 -6.10
C LEU A 480 10.63 -4.21 -5.88
N VAL A 481 11.30 -3.32 -5.14
CA VAL A 481 12.75 -3.42 -4.85
C VAL A 481 13.11 -4.79 -4.28
N PHE A 482 12.28 -5.31 -3.37
CA PHE A 482 12.49 -6.60 -2.73
C PHE A 482 11.65 -7.74 -3.32
N GLY A 483 10.95 -7.52 -4.42
CA GLY A 483 10.17 -8.56 -5.12
C GLY A 483 8.94 -9.06 -4.37
N GLY A 484 8.42 -8.31 -3.39
CA GLY A 484 7.08 -8.57 -2.84
C GLY A 484 5.98 -8.32 -3.87
N ILE A 485 6.23 -7.45 -4.85
CA ILE A 485 5.42 -7.33 -6.07
C ILE A 485 6.32 -7.30 -7.31
N GLY A 486 5.76 -7.65 -8.46
CA GLY A 486 6.39 -7.44 -9.76
C GLY A 486 6.01 -6.11 -10.41
N ALA A 487 6.59 -5.86 -11.58
CA ALA A 487 6.32 -4.69 -12.42
C ALA A 487 6.30 -5.09 -13.91
N ASN A 488 5.42 -4.45 -14.68
CA ASN A 488 5.32 -4.65 -16.13
C ASN A 488 4.89 -3.37 -16.86
N GLY A 489 5.04 -2.20 -16.25
CA GLY A 489 4.77 -0.92 -16.90
C GLY A 489 5.71 -0.68 -18.07
N ARG A 490 5.31 0.22 -18.98
CA ARG A 490 6.14 0.70 -20.08
C ARG A 490 6.18 2.22 -20.07
N LEU A 491 7.22 2.81 -20.62
CA LEU A 491 7.34 4.26 -20.70
C LEU A 491 6.22 4.85 -21.58
N PRO A 492 5.42 5.81 -21.07
CA PRO A 492 4.42 6.51 -21.88
C PRO A 492 5.04 7.58 -22.80
N VAL A 493 6.31 7.97 -22.53
CA VAL A 493 7.04 9.04 -23.22
C VAL A 493 8.54 8.71 -23.24
N ASP A 494 9.29 9.34 -24.14
CA ASP A 494 10.77 9.26 -24.13
C ASP A 494 11.35 9.89 -22.85
N VAL A 495 12.37 9.25 -22.28
CA VAL A 495 13.11 9.71 -21.09
C VAL A 495 14.60 9.46 -21.30
N SER A 496 15.39 10.52 -21.45
CA SER A 496 16.81 10.41 -21.82
C SER A 496 17.03 9.51 -23.06
N SER A 497 17.82 8.44 -22.94
CA SER A 497 18.03 7.43 -23.99
C SER A 497 16.90 6.42 -24.13
N PHE A 498 16.05 6.26 -23.11
CA PHE A 498 14.96 5.28 -23.09
C PHE A 498 13.75 5.77 -23.89
N LYS A 499 13.23 4.93 -24.77
CA LYS A 499 12.13 5.28 -25.66
C LYS A 499 10.75 4.96 -25.10
N GLN A 500 9.76 5.71 -25.56
CA GLN A 500 8.36 5.38 -25.36
C GLN A 500 8.14 3.90 -25.72
N GLY A 501 7.50 3.16 -24.81
CA GLY A 501 7.18 1.74 -24.97
C GLY A 501 8.22 0.80 -24.37
N GLU A 502 9.37 1.28 -23.93
CA GLU A 502 10.37 0.47 -23.22
C GLU A 502 9.97 0.18 -21.77
N GLY A 503 10.37 -0.99 -21.28
CA GLY A 503 10.24 -1.41 -19.89
C GLY A 503 10.59 -2.90 -19.74
N ILE A 504 11.06 -3.27 -18.56
CA ILE A 504 11.53 -4.60 -18.18
C ILE A 504 10.49 -5.21 -17.24
N ASP A 505 10.08 -6.44 -17.54
CA ASP A 505 9.18 -7.20 -16.67
C ASP A 505 9.97 -7.78 -15.49
N ILE A 506 9.48 -7.52 -14.28
CA ILE A 506 10.01 -8.07 -13.03
C ILE A 506 8.93 -8.94 -12.40
N ALA A 507 9.26 -10.21 -12.13
CA ALA A 507 8.37 -11.12 -11.43
C ALA A 507 8.44 -10.91 -9.90
N PRO A 508 7.32 -11.07 -9.17
CA PRO A 508 7.38 -11.21 -7.71
C PRO A 508 8.04 -12.55 -7.34
N ILE A 509 8.70 -12.59 -6.18
CA ILE A 509 9.49 -13.74 -5.71
C ILE A 509 8.89 -14.43 -4.47
N GLY A 510 7.61 -14.18 -4.17
CA GLY A 510 6.93 -14.83 -3.04
C GLY A 510 7.32 -14.30 -1.65
N ARG A 511 7.71 -13.02 -1.56
CA ARG A 511 7.77 -12.29 -0.27
C ARG A 511 6.43 -11.64 0.06
N LEU A 512 6.21 -11.33 1.34
CA LEU A 512 5.02 -10.58 1.76
C LEU A 512 4.88 -9.28 0.98
N SER A 513 3.71 -9.07 0.37
CA SER A 513 3.29 -7.81 -0.23
C SER A 513 2.42 -7.01 0.75
N TYR A 514 2.15 -5.73 0.46
CA TYR A 514 1.35 -4.86 1.32
C TYR A 514 0.32 -4.09 0.49
N GLY A 515 -0.95 -4.13 0.90
CA GLY A 515 -2.01 -3.48 0.14
C GLY A 515 -3.38 -3.50 0.81
N HIS A 516 -4.43 -3.48 -0.01
CA HIS A 516 -5.79 -3.27 0.46
C HIS A 516 -6.54 -4.60 0.66
N PRO A 517 -7.38 -4.75 1.70
CA PRO A 517 -8.10 -5.99 2.02
C PRO A 517 -8.95 -6.57 0.89
N LYS A 518 -9.64 -5.72 0.12
CA LYS A 518 -10.41 -6.18 -1.04
C LYS A 518 -9.58 -6.91 -2.11
N GLN A 519 -8.27 -6.67 -2.18
CA GLN A 519 -7.40 -7.38 -3.14
C GLN A 519 -7.12 -8.83 -2.74
N VAL A 520 -7.60 -9.25 -1.57
CA VAL A 520 -7.48 -10.61 -1.02
C VAL A 520 -8.82 -11.04 -0.43
N ASP A 521 -9.93 -10.57 -1.01
CA ASP A 521 -11.30 -10.94 -0.67
C ASP A 521 -11.63 -10.82 0.84
N LEU A 522 -11.12 -9.77 1.48
CA LEU A 522 -11.47 -9.39 2.85
C LEU A 522 -12.29 -8.10 2.85
N ASP A 523 -13.35 -8.06 3.65
CA ASP A 523 -14.10 -6.84 3.92
C ASP A 523 -13.36 -5.97 4.94
N GLY A 524 -12.71 -4.91 4.45
CA GLY A 524 -12.01 -3.93 5.28
C GLY A 524 -12.90 -3.20 6.29
N LYS A 525 -14.24 -3.18 6.12
CA LYS A 525 -15.15 -2.60 7.13
C LYS A 525 -15.00 -3.30 8.48
N VAL A 526 -14.68 -4.60 8.47
CA VAL A 526 -14.50 -5.42 9.66
C VAL A 526 -13.26 -5.03 10.46
N PHE A 527 -12.26 -4.40 9.83
CA PHE A 527 -11.07 -3.92 10.54
C PHE A 527 -11.36 -2.76 11.49
N LYS A 528 -12.43 -1.98 11.28
CA LYS A 528 -12.90 -1.00 12.28
C LYS A 528 -13.32 -1.68 13.58
N LYS A 529 -13.90 -2.88 13.50
CA LYS A 529 -14.25 -3.67 14.69
C LYS A 529 -12.99 -4.14 15.43
N ILE A 530 -11.96 -4.54 14.69
CA ILE A 530 -10.65 -4.90 15.28
C ILE A 530 -10.02 -3.66 15.95
N ASP A 531 -10.04 -2.50 15.30
CA ASP A 531 -9.57 -1.24 15.88
C ASP A 531 -10.30 -0.92 17.20
N GLN A 532 -11.64 -1.08 17.23
CA GLN A 532 -12.46 -0.89 18.43
C GLN A 532 -12.11 -1.89 19.54
N MET A 533 -11.97 -3.17 19.21
CA MET A 533 -11.60 -4.21 20.18
C MET A 533 -10.20 -3.97 20.77
N ALA A 534 -9.24 -3.60 19.93
CA ALA A 534 -7.89 -3.24 20.38
C ALA A 534 -7.92 -2.01 21.28
N GLN A 535 -8.62 -0.95 20.88
CA GLN A 535 -8.75 0.27 21.68
C GLN A 535 -9.45 0.01 23.02
N GLN A 536 -10.50 -0.82 23.02
CA GLN A 536 -11.20 -1.23 24.23
C GLN A 536 -10.28 -2.01 25.16
N ALA A 537 -9.49 -2.95 24.64
CA ALA A 537 -8.52 -3.70 25.43
C ALA A 537 -7.45 -2.79 26.09
N ILE A 538 -7.02 -1.72 25.41
CA ILE A 538 -6.14 -0.71 26.01
C ILE A 538 -6.87 0.05 27.13
N THR A 539 -8.11 0.47 26.90
CA THR A 539 -8.94 1.21 27.88
C THR A 539 -9.19 0.37 29.14
N ASP A 540 -9.54 -0.91 28.97
CA ASP A 540 -9.85 -1.84 30.07
C ASP A 540 -8.61 -2.38 30.78
N SER A 541 -7.42 -1.90 30.38
CA SER A 541 -6.13 -2.32 30.91
C SER A 541 -5.95 -3.84 30.83
N VAL A 542 -6.36 -4.43 29.69
CA VAL A 542 -6.06 -5.83 29.34
C VAL A 542 -4.57 -5.95 29.01
N THR A 543 -4.02 -4.96 28.31
CA THR A 543 -2.59 -4.81 28.02
C THR A 543 -2.26 -3.32 27.84
N PRO A 544 -1.04 -2.85 28.17
CA PRO A 544 -0.63 -1.47 27.91
C PRO A 544 -0.56 -1.13 26.42
N GLY A 545 -0.11 -2.08 25.61
CA GLY A 545 0.06 -1.92 24.17
C GLY A 545 0.06 -3.24 23.42
N MET A 546 -0.14 -3.17 22.11
CA MET A 546 -0.12 -4.35 21.22
C MET A 546 0.24 -3.98 19.78
N GLN A 547 0.63 -4.99 18.99
CA GLN A 547 0.69 -4.94 17.54
C GLN A 547 -0.20 -6.04 16.97
N ILE A 548 -0.95 -5.72 15.92
CA ILE A 548 -1.81 -6.67 15.21
C ILE A 548 -1.45 -6.64 13.73
N LEU A 549 -1.21 -7.81 13.14
CA LEU A 549 -0.96 -7.97 11.70
C LEU A 549 -1.83 -9.08 11.13
N ILE A 550 -2.45 -8.81 9.98
CA ILE A 550 -3.23 -9.78 9.20
C ILE A 550 -2.69 -9.77 7.77
N ALA A 551 -2.28 -10.95 7.30
CA ALA A 551 -1.93 -11.18 5.91
C ALA A 551 -2.79 -12.29 5.34
N ARG A 552 -3.20 -12.13 4.08
CA ARG A 552 -3.90 -13.17 3.34
C ARG A 552 -3.35 -13.27 1.92
N LYS A 553 -3.23 -14.47 1.35
CA LYS A 553 -2.69 -14.69 -0.01
C LYS A 553 -1.35 -13.97 -0.23
N GLY A 554 -0.44 -14.07 0.76
CA GLY A 554 0.87 -13.41 0.74
C GLY A 554 0.83 -11.88 0.78
N LYS A 555 -0.28 -11.26 1.19
CA LYS A 555 -0.43 -9.80 1.29
C LYS A 555 -0.88 -9.37 2.66
N VAL A 556 -0.08 -8.54 3.31
CA VAL A 556 -0.42 -7.81 4.53
C VAL A 556 -1.45 -6.72 4.17
N VAL A 557 -2.61 -6.78 4.82
CA VAL A 557 -3.73 -5.85 4.60
C VAL A 557 -4.17 -5.11 5.86
N TYR A 558 -3.61 -5.51 7.00
CA TYR A 558 -3.75 -4.83 8.28
C TYR A 558 -2.46 -4.99 9.07
N HIS A 559 -1.86 -3.89 9.50
CA HIS A 559 -0.66 -3.87 10.34
C HIS A 559 -0.70 -2.60 11.17
N LYS A 560 -1.14 -2.71 12.43
CA LYS A 560 -1.34 -1.56 13.31
C LYS A 560 -0.80 -1.78 14.71
N PRO A 561 -0.06 -0.80 15.26
CA PRO A 561 0.23 -0.72 16.68
C PRO A 561 -0.92 -0.03 17.45
N PHE A 562 -1.09 -0.38 18.72
CA PHE A 562 -2.06 0.21 19.63
C PHE A 562 -1.46 0.43 21.01
N GLY A 563 -1.96 1.46 21.71
CA GLY A 563 -1.58 1.75 23.08
C GLY A 563 -0.13 2.21 23.24
N PHE A 564 0.46 1.87 24.37
CA PHE A 564 1.75 2.40 24.83
C PHE A 564 2.61 1.29 25.42
N MET A 565 3.91 1.53 25.54
CA MET A 565 4.81 0.56 26.21
C MET A 565 4.40 0.27 27.65
N ARG A 566 3.75 1.23 28.32
CA ARG A 566 3.34 1.16 29.73
C ARG A 566 2.04 1.95 29.97
N TYR A 567 1.41 1.73 31.11
CA TYR A 567 0.16 2.40 31.49
C TYR A 567 0.29 3.90 31.78
N GLU A 568 1.51 4.44 31.95
CA GLU A 568 1.73 5.90 32.08
C GLU A 568 1.57 6.65 30.75
N LYS A 569 1.40 5.94 29.63
CA LYS A 569 1.08 6.51 28.30
C LYS A 569 2.11 7.51 27.75
N LYS A 570 3.40 7.29 28.03
CA LYS A 570 4.49 8.18 27.55
C LYS A 570 5.04 7.82 26.17
N THR A 571 5.17 6.53 25.87
CA THR A 571 5.78 6.02 24.62
C THR A 571 4.76 5.20 23.85
N PRO A 572 4.13 5.73 22.79
CA PRO A 572 3.20 4.99 21.95
C PRO A 572 3.88 3.78 21.31
N ILE A 573 3.15 2.68 21.10
CA ILE A 573 3.69 1.55 20.35
C ILE A 573 3.90 1.96 18.89
N GLN A 574 5.05 1.59 18.33
CA GLN A 574 5.36 1.69 16.90
C GLN A 574 5.46 0.29 16.30
N TRP A 575 5.33 0.18 14.98
CA TRP A 575 5.37 -1.10 14.27
C TRP A 575 6.72 -1.83 14.41
N PHE A 576 7.81 -1.10 14.63
CA PHE A 576 9.16 -1.65 14.78
C PHE A 576 9.50 -2.05 16.23
N HIS A 577 8.67 -1.70 17.21
CA HIS A 577 8.93 -2.09 18.60
C HIS A 577 8.93 -3.60 18.76
N ARG A 578 9.90 -4.10 19.53
CA ARG A 578 10.10 -5.52 19.77
C ARG A 578 9.43 -5.95 21.08
N TYR A 579 8.61 -6.99 21.00
CA TYR A 579 7.98 -7.64 22.14
C TYR A 579 8.76 -8.89 22.53
N ASP A 580 8.77 -9.20 23.83
CA ASP A 580 9.15 -10.54 24.28
C ASP A 580 8.10 -11.54 23.79
N LEU A 581 8.52 -12.48 22.95
CA LEU A 581 7.62 -13.40 22.29
C LEU A 581 7.21 -14.61 23.15
N ALA A 582 7.84 -14.77 24.32
CA ALA A 582 7.63 -15.92 25.20
C ALA A 582 7.62 -17.24 24.40
N SER A 583 6.57 -18.04 24.56
CA SER A 583 6.45 -19.39 24.00
C SER A 583 6.37 -19.45 22.47
N LEU A 584 6.14 -18.33 21.74
CA LEU A 584 6.27 -18.34 20.28
C LEU A 584 7.71 -18.68 19.84
N THR A 585 8.69 -18.50 20.73
CA THR A 585 10.09 -18.90 20.50
C THR A 585 10.20 -20.35 20.02
N LYS A 586 9.31 -21.24 20.48
CA LYS A 586 9.29 -22.66 20.07
C LYS A 586 9.14 -22.78 18.55
N ILE A 587 8.06 -22.22 18.01
CA ILE A 587 7.70 -22.33 16.60
C ILE A 587 8.50 -21.37 15.70
N LEU A 588 9.20 -20.40 16.28
CA LEU A 588 10.03 -19.44 15.54
C LEU A 588 11.52 -19.78 15.58
N ALA A 589 11.98 -20.63 16.51
CA ALA A 589 13.39 -21.01 16.64
C ALA A 589 13.63 -22.51 16.74
N SER A 590 13.06 -23.18 17.75
CA SER A 590 13.36 -24.59 18.01
C SER A 590 12.75 -25.54 16.97
N VAL A 591 11.48 -25.35 16.62
CA VAL A 591 10.78 -26.17 15.61
C VAL A 591 11.43 -26.05 14.23
N PRO A 592 11.79 -24.87 13.69
CA PRO A 592 12.51 -24.80 12.43
C PRO A 592 13.83 -25.59 12.45
N LEU A 593 14.59 -25.54 13.54
CA LEU A 593 15.81 -26.34 13.65
C LEU A 593 15.51 -27.85 13.79
N ALA A 594 14.39 -28.23 14.42
CA ALA A 594 13.97 -29.62 14.49
C ALA A 594 13.55 -30.16 13.11
N MET A 595 12.93 -29.32 12.27
CA MET A 595 12.65 -29.65 10.87
C MET A 595 13.96 -29.86 10.09
N VAL A 596 14.98 -29.01 10.28
CA VAL A 596 16.32 -29.22 9.70
C VAL A 596 16.91 -30.57 10.13
N GLU A 597 16.77 -30.96 11.39
CA GLU A 597 17.25 -32.27 11.86
C GLU A 597 16.47 -33.42 11.25
N HIS A 598 15.15 -33.27 11.11
CA HIS A 598 14.30 -34.29 10.49
C HIS A 598 14.61 -34.50 9.00
N GLU A 599 14.89 -33.44 8.26
CA GLU A 599 15.27 -33.55 6.84
C GLU A 599 16.66 -34.16 6.66
N LYS A 600 17.57 -33.95 7.62
CA LYS A 600 18.89 -34.61 7.64
C LYS A 600 18.81 -36.08 8.01
N ASP A 601 17.91 -36.43 8.93
CA ASP A 601 17.67 -37.79 9.38
C ASP A 601 16.18 -37.99 9.70
N SER A 602 15.49 -38.69 8.79
CA SER A 602 14.06 -38.99 8.94
C SER A 602 13.71 -39.74 10.23
N LEU A 603 14.66 -40.45 10.84
CA LEU A 603 14.46 -41.20 12.09
C LEU A 603 14.60 -40.32 13.34
N PHE A 604 15.19 -39.12 13.23
CA PHE A 604 15.48 -38.21 14.36
C PHE A 604 14.32 -38.09 15.34
N LEU A 605 13.10 -37.85 14.85
CA LEU A 605 11.91 -37.63 15.68
C LEU A 605 11.42 -38.89 16.40
N SER A 606 11.81 -40.08 15.93
CA SER A 606 11.52 -41.38 16.57
C SER A 606 12.70 -41.96 17.35
N THR A 607 13.91 -41.43 17.17
CA THR A 607 15.11 -41.90 17.87
C THR A 607 15.00 -41.61 19.37
N PRO A 608 15.23 -42.61 20.24
CA PRO A 608 15.32 -42.41 21.68
C PRO A 608 16.33 -41.32 22.06
N ILE A 609 15.97 -40.41 22.97
CA ILE A 609 16.83 -39.29 23.34
C ILE A 609 18.16 -39.76 23.94
N ALA A 610 18.22 -40.92 24.58
CA ALA A 610 19.47 -41.50 25.09
C ALA A 610 20.51 -41.74 23.98
N LYS A 611 20.08 -42.00 22.74
CA LYS A 611 20.97 -42.14 21.58
C LYS A 611 21.44 -40.80 21.01
N LEU A 612 20.73 -39.71 21.32
CA LEU A 612 21.02 -38.37 20.85
C LEU A 612 21.80 -37.55 21.89
N LEU A 613 21.60 -37.84 23.18
CA LEU A 613 22.19 -37.15 24.32
C LEU A 613 22.59 -38.18 25.39
N HIS A 614 23.90 -38.44 25.50
CA HIS A 614 24.44 -39.46 26.40
C HIS A 614 24.07 -39.24 27.88
N ASP A 615 23.94 -37.99 28.33
CA ASP A 615 23.57 -37.67 29.72
C ASP A 615 22.17 -38.18 30.12
N TYR A 616 21.33 -38.60 29.17
CA TYR A 616 19.98 -39.13 29.42
C TYR A 616 19.92 -40.67 29.46
N GLU A 617 21.02 -41.37 29.18
CA GLU A 617 21.08 -42.84 29.04
C GLU A 617 20.48 -43.60 30.24
N TYR A 618 20.78 -43.14 31.45
CA TYR A 618 20.32 -43.77 32.70
C TYR A 618 19.14 -43.03 33.36
N SER A 619 18.48 -42.13 32.63
CA SER A 619 17.36 -41.35 33.15
C SER A 619 16.02 -42.01 32.86
N ASN A 620 14.97 -41.66 33.61
CA ASN A 620 13.59 -42.06 33.31
C ASN A 620 13.02 -41.43 32.01
N LYS A 621 13.85 -40.74 31.22
CA LYS A 621 13.50 -40.14 29.94
C LYS A 621 14.22 -40.82 28.77
N SER A 622 15.10 -41.79 29.01
CA SER A 622 16.00 -42.40 28.03
C SER A 622 15.32 -42.83 26.72
N GLU A 623 14.16 -43.50 26.84
CA GLU A 623 13.38 -44.07 25.74
C GLU A 623 12.41 -43.09 25.07
N MET A 624 12.30 -41.86 25.57
CA MET A 624 11.45 -40.83 24.94
C MET A 624 12.03 -40.40 23.60
N ASN A 625 11.22 -39.82 22.72
CA ASN A 625 11.67 -39.26 21.45
C ASN A 625 11.11 -37.84 21.23
N PHE A 626 11.71 -37.09 20.30
CA PHE A 626 11.32 -35.71 20.05
C PHE A 626 9.91 -35.55 19.48
N ARG A 627 9.34 -36.56 18.80
CA ARG A 627 7.92 -36.55 18.38
C ARG A 627 7.00 -36.46 19.60
N ALA A 628 7.13 -37.38 20.55
CA ALA A 628 6.32 -37.38 21.76
C ALA A 628 6.57 -36.14 22.63
N LEU A 629 7.83 -35.73 22.76
CA LEU A 629 8.23 -34.56 23.54
C LEU A 629 7.62 -33.26 22.99
N PHE A 630 7.73 -33.00 21.69
CA PHE A 630 7.18 -31.79 21.07
C PHE A 630 5.66 -31.80 20.92
N SER A 631 5.04 -32.99 20.88
CA SER A 631 3.58 -33.11 20.96
C SER A 631 3.03 -33.07 22.38
N HIS A 632 3.86 -32.85 23.40
CA HIS A 632 3.46 -32.83 24.83
C HIS A 632 2.77 -34.12 25.28
N HIS A 633 3.26 -35.25 24.80
CA HIS A 633 2.74 -36.58 25.05
C HIS A 633 3.85 -37.53 25.53
N ALA A 634 4.82 -37.01 26.29
CA ALA A 634 5.95 -37.79 26.82
C ALA A 634 5.86 -38.03 28.35
N GLY A 635 4.79 -37.58 29.02
CA GLY A 635 4.65 -37.73 30.47
C GLY A 635 5.66 -36.91 31.29
N ILE A 636 6.31 -35.91 30.71
CA ILE A 636 7.28 -35.05 31.39
C ILE A 636 6.58 -33.94 32.20
N GLN A 637 7.19 -33.50 33.30
CA GLN A 637 6.64 -32.42 34.14
C GLN A 637 6.34 -31.15 33.34
N PRO A 638 5.25 -30.43 33.66
CA PRO A 638 4.86 -29.22 32.93
C PRO A 638 5.83 -28.06 33.14
N TRP A 639 6.34 -27.90 34.37
CA TRP A 639 7.18 -26.76 34.74
C TRP A 639 8.08 -27.10 35.94
N LEU A 640 9.32 -26.63 35.88
CA LEU A 640 10.29 -26.69 36.99
C LEU A 640 10.74 -25.25 37.33
N PRO A 641 10.49 -24.75 38.54
CA PRO A 641 10.79 -23.37 38.91
C PRO A 641 12.25 -23.22 39.36
N PHE A 642 13.22 -23.46 38.46
CA PHE A 642 14.66 -23.48 38.76
C PHE A 642 15.14 -22.28 39.59
N TYR A 643 14.58 -21.09 39.33
CA TYR A 643 14.95 -19.87 40.03
C TYR A 643 14.62 -19.92 41.53
N LYS A 644 13.58 -20.65 41.96
CA LYS A 644 13.22 -20.75 43.38
C LYS A 644 14.34 -21.40 44.19
N ASN A 645 15.04 -22.37 43.62
CA ASN A 645 16.22 -23.03 44.20
C ASN A 645 17.43 -22.09 44.35
N THR A 646 17.33 -20.85 43.85
CA THR A 646 18.38 -19.82 43.93
C THR A 646 18.04 -18.67 44.86
N LEU A 647 16.87 -18.71 45.50
CA LEU A 647 16.41 -17.72 46.47
C LEU A 647 16.72 -18.18 47.89
N ASN A 648 16.81 -17.22 48.81
CA ASN A 648 16.84 -17.51 50.23
C ASN A 648 15.40 -17.80 50.72
N ASP A 649 15.21 -18.90 51.44
CA ASP A 649 13.87 -19.38 51.81
C ASP A 649 13.11 -18.41 52.72
N GLU A 650 13.80 -17.64 53.55
CA GLU A 650 13.19 -16.68 54.49
C GLU A 650 12.94 -15.33 53.81
N THR A 651 13.98 -14.73 53.24
CA THR A 651 13.94 -13.35 52.71
C THR A 651 13.41 -13.27 51.28
N LYS A 652 13.31 -14.41 50.57
CA LYS A 652 13.00 -14.52 49.14
C LYS A 652 13.97 -13.75 48.23
N GLN A 653 15.12 -13.31 48.75
CA GLN A 653 16.14 -12.59 48.00
C GLN A 653 17.08 -13.55 47.26
N PRO A 654 17.62 -13.16 46.08
CA PRO A 654 18.60 -13.96 45.37
C PRO A 654 19.86 -14.27 46.19
N LEU A 655 20.27 -15.55 46.21
CA LEU A 655 21.41 -16.00 47.00
C LEU A 655 22.72 -15.33 46.54
N LYS A 656 23.37 -14.58 47.44
CA LYS A 656 24.66 -13.89 47.19
C LYS A 656 25.79 -14.82 46.72
N LYS A 657 25.70 -16.13 46.98
CA LYS A 657 26.67 -17.14 46.52
C LYS A 657 26.48 -17.52 45.05
N LEU A 658 25.27 -17.38 44.51
CA LEU A 658 24.91 -17.71 43.13
C LEU A 658 24.83 -16.47 42.23
N TYR A 659 24.50 -15.31 42.79
CA TYR A 659 24.37 -14.06 42.05
C TYR A 659 25.42 -13.02 42.43
N LYS A 660 25.82 -12.21 41.44
CA LYS A 660 26.61 -10.99 41.62
C LYS A 660 25.97 -9.83 40.85
N ASN A 661 26.22 -8.61 41.30
CA ASN A 661 25.69 -7.39 40.67
C ASN A 661 26.49 -6.89 39.46
N LYS A 662 27.59 -7.56 39.14
CA LYS A 662 28.46 -7.29 38.01
C LYS A 662 29.05 -8.59 37.49
N THR A 663 29.43 -8.60 36.22
CA THR A 663 30.13 -9.72 35.59
C THR A 663 31.38 -10.08 36.39
N LYS A 664 31.55 -11.37 36.66
CA LYS A 664 32.79 -11.96 37.23
C LYS A 664 33.15 -13.21 36.47
N ARG A 665 34.39 -13.70 36.59
CA ARG A 665 34.89 -14.92 35.94
C ARG A 665 33.92 -16.12 36.01
N ARG A 666 33.32 -16.35 37.17
CA ARG A 666 32.36 -17.45 37.42
C ARG A 666 30.88 -17.04 37.28
N HIS A 667 30.57 -15.77 37.06
CA HIS A 667 29.20 -15.21 37.03
C HIS A 667 29.04 -14.39 35.75
N ARG A 668 28.72 -15.06 34.66
CA ARG A 668 28.64 -14.47 33.32
C ARG A 668 27.23 -14.51 32.73
N LEU A 669 26.31 -15.28 33.33
CA LEU A 669 24.94 -15.44 32.82
C LEU A 669 24.10 -14.25 33.30
N GLN A 670 23.83 -13.29 32.42
CA GLN A 670 23.08 -12.09 32.79
C GLN A 670 21.57 -12.38 32.78
N VAL A 671 20.91 -12.24 33.93
CA VAL A 671 19.46 -12.47 34.07
C VAL A 671 18.65 -11.17 34.15
N SER A 672 19.29 -10.05 34.52
CA SER A 672 18.76 -8.67 34.47
C SER A 672 19.91 -7.65 34.52
N THR A 673 19.60 -6.34 34.47
CA THR A 673 20.58 -5.21 34.37
C THR A 673 21.76 -5.31 35.34
N ARG A 674 21.52 -5.78 36.57
CA ARG A 674 22.55 -5.88 37.62
C ARG A 674 22.50 -7.22 38.33
N MET A 675 22.24 -8.30 37.60
CA MET A 675 22.13 -9.63 38.18
C MET A 675 22.75 -10.67 37.25
N PHE A 676 23.83 -11.28 37.73
CA PHE A 676 24.64 -12.26 37.00
C PHE A 676 24.70 -13.57 37.77
N LEU A 677 24.13 -14.63 37.19
CA LEU A 677 24.12 -15.98 37.73
C LEU A 677 25.46 -16.68 37.49
N ARG A 678 25.84 -17.54 38.42
CA ARG A 678 26.99 -18.43 38.32
C ARG A 678 26.86 -19.36 37.10
N THR A 679 27.88 -19.42 36.26
CA THR A 679 27.85 -20.17 34.98
C THR A 679 27.53 -21.66 35.15
N THR A 680 28.07 -22.30 36.20
CA THR A 680 27.87 -23.73 36.48
C THR A 680 26.44 -24.07 36.93
N TYR A 681 25.53 -23.10 37.04
CA TYR A 681 24.14 -23.37 37.41
C TYR A 681 23.33 -23.95 36.23
N MET A 682 23.81 -23.79 34.99
CA MET A 682 23.21 -24.47 33.83
C MET A 682 23.27 -25.99 33.98
N ASP A 683 24.35 -26.53 34.57
CA ASP A 683 24.48 -27.96 34.87
C ASP A 683 23.41 -28.40 35.89
N SER A 684 23.09 -27.54 36.88
CA SER A 684 22.02 -27.80 37.84
C SER A 684 20.65 -27.83 37.18
N ILE A 685 20.35 -26.91 36.25
CA ILE A 685 19.10 -26.93 35.47
C ILE A 685 18.98 -28.24 34.69
N LYS A 686 20.04 -28.63 33.97
CA LYS A 686 20.07 -29.88 33.21
C LYS A 686 19.83 -31.09 34.11
N ASN A 687 20.54 -31.18 35.23
CA ASN A 687 20.40 -32.28 36.18
C ASN A 687 19.00 -32.33 36.82
N GLU A 688 18.40 -31.18 37.12
CA GLU A 688 17.03 -31.13 37.66
C GLU A 688 16.01 -31.64 36.62
N ILE A 689 16.20 -31.33 35.34
CA ILE A 689 15.38 -31.90 34.24
C ILE A 689 15.58 -33.41 34.16
N ILE A 690 16.83 -33.89 34.07
CA ILE A 690 17.17 -35.32 33.96
C ILE A 690 16.52 -36.12 35.11
N ASN A 691 16.66 -35.64 36.35
CA ASN A 691 16.21 -36.35 37.54
C ASN A 691 14.73 -36.12 37.91
N SER A 692 14.03 -35.22 37.23
CA SER A 692 12.62 -34.95 37.53
C SER A 692 11.73 -36.20 37.34
N PRO A 693 10.73 -36.43 38.21
CA PRO A 693 9.80 -37.54 38.05
C PRO A 693 8.93 -37.36 36.80
N LEU A 694 8.39 -38.45 36.26
CA LEU A 694 7.35 -38.38 35.23
C LEU A 694 5.98 -38.07 35.87
N LEU A 695 5.00 -37.73 35.05
CA LEU A 695 3.60 -37.69 35.47
C LEU A 695 3.12 -39.10 35.82
N ASP A 696 2.16 -39.20 36.75
CA ASP A 696 1.62 -40.48 37.22
C ASP A 696 0.85 -41.25 36.12
N SER A 697 0.46 -40.56 35.05
CA SER A 697 -0.17 -41.15 33.87
C SER A 697 0.21 -40.39 32.59
N LEU A 698 0.10 -41.07 31.45
CA LEU A 698 0.35 -40.48 30.14
C LEU A 698 -0.92 -39.82 29.60
N TYR A 699 -0.89 -38.49 29.50
CA TYR A 699 -1.94 -37.69 28.88
C TYR A 699 -1.35 -36.37 28.37
N TYR A 700 -2.12 -35.62 27.57
CA TYR A 700 -1.69 -34.30 27.11
C TYR A 700 -1.46 -33.34 28.29
N LYS A 701 -0.20 -32.93 28.48
CA LYS A 701 0.16 -31.88 29.43
C LYS A 701 1.25 -30.99 28.86
N TYR A 702 0.92 -29.71 28.67
CA TYR A 702 1.87 -28.71 28.19
C TYR A 702 3.13 -28.67 29.06
N SER A 703 4.31 -28.67 28.43
CA SER A 703 5.62 -28.63 29.09
C SER A 703 6.64 -27.87 28.25
N ASP A 704 7.44 -27.02 28.90
CA ASP A 704 8.56 -26.32 28.26
C ASP A 704 9.86 -27.15 28.23
N LEU A 705 9.97 -28.19 29.07
CA LEU A 705 11.18 -29.00 29.23
C LEU A 705 11.68 -29.68 27.93
N PRO A 706 10.82 -30.17 27.01
CA PRO A 706 11.25 -30.67 25.69
C PRO A 706 12.23 -29.76 24.96
N TYR A 707 12.06 -28.44 25.08
CA TYR A 707 12.85 -27.46 24.36
C TYR A 707 14.16 -27.12 25.06
N TYR A 708 14.30 -27.40 26.36
CA TYR A 708 15.60 -27.41 27.04
C TYR A 708 16.44 -28.58 26.54
N ILE A 709 15.83 -29.77 26.46
CA ILE A 709 16.46 -31.00 25.96
C ILE A 709 16.88 -30.78 24.50
N PHE A 710 15.99 -30.23 23.67
CA PHE A 710 16.32 -29.96 22.28
C PHE A 710 17.42 -28.92 22.11
N LYS A 711 17.39 -27.82 22.89
CA LYS A 711 18.48 -26.82 22.88
C LYS A 711 19.82 -27.48 23.22
N ASP A 712 19.84 -28.32 24.25
CA ASP A 712 21.04 -29.08 24.64
C ASP A 712 21.55 -29.93 23.47
N TYR A 713 20.67 -30.67 22.80
CA TYR A 713 20.99 -31.46 21.62
C TYR A 713 21.60 -30.64 20.48
N VAL A 714 20.93 -29.55 20.04
CA VAL A 714 21.43 -28.78 18.88
C VAL A 714 22.72 -28.03 19.18
N GLU A 715 22.88 -27.49 20.39
CA GLU A 715 24.13 -26.79 20.75
C GLU A 715 25.31 -27.75 20.86
N HIS A 716 25.11 -28.97 21.38
CA HIS A 716 26.14 -30.01 21.39
C HIS A 716 26.46 -30.52 19.99
N ARG A 717 25.45 -30.74 19.15
CA ARG A 717 25.64 -31.24 17.78
C ARG A 717 26.42 -30.27 16.90
N TYR A 718 26.08 -28.98 16.98
CA TYR A 718 26.67 -27.96 16.11
C TYR A 718 27.81 -27.16 16.73
N GLN A 719 28.10 -27.37 18.03
CA GLN A 719 29.08 -26.59 18.78
C GLN A 719 28.86 -25.07 18.65
N LYS A 720 27.60 -24.66 18.50
CA LYS A 720 27.17 -23.29 18.23
C LYS A 720 25.89 -23.02 19.00
N ARG A 721 25.78 -21.83 19.58
CA ARG A 721 24.61 -21.43 20.37
C ARG A 721 23.35 -21.37 19.51
N LEU A 722 22.21 -21.68 20.12
CA LEU A 722 20.89 -21.66 19.48
C LEU A 722 20.61 -20.33 18.76
N ASP A 723 20.88 -19.20 19.42
CA ASP A 723 20.66 -17.86 18.85
C ASP A 723 21.45 -17.65 17.56
N LYS A 724 22.67 -18.19 17.48
CA LYS A 724 23.52 -18.04 16.31
C LYS A 724 23.18 -19.03 15.19
N LEU A 725 22.60 -20.19 15.52
CA LEU A 725 22.14 -21.17 14.54
C LEU A 725 20.93 -20.63 13.79
N ILE A 726 19.89 -20.25 14.53
CA ILE A 726 18.62 -19.82 13.93
C ILE A 726 18.75 -18.50 13.16
N THR A 727 19.55 -17.54 13.66
CA THR A 727 19.76 -16.27 12.95
C THR A 727 20.40 -16.49 11.58
N SER A 728 21.42 -17.36 11.48
CA SER A 728 22.07 -17.64 10.19
C SER A 728 21.22 -18.49 9.26
N PHE A 729 20.44 -19.42 9.82
CA PHE A 729 19.63 -20.34 9.02
C PHE A 729 18.36 -19.66 8.47
N LEU A 730 17.67 -18.85 9.28
CA LEU A 730 16.33 -18.37 8.94
C LEU A 730 16.21 -16.85 8.96
N TYR A 731 16.62 -16.18 10.04
CA TYR A 731 16.26 -14.76 10.22
C TYR A 731 16.94 -13.83 9.21
N LEU A 732 18.26 -13.97 9.00
CA LEU A 732 18.97 -13.14 8.02
C LEU A 732 18.51 -13.43 6.57
N PRO A 733 18.35 -14.69 6.13
CA PRO A 733 17.84 -14.99 4.78
C PRO A 733 16.47 -14.38 4.46
N ILE A 734 15.50 -14.47 5.38
CA ILE A 734 14.16 -13.90 5.15
C ILE A 734 14.07 -12.38 5.42
N GLY A 735 15.15 -11.77 5.91
CA GLY A 735 15.21 -10.35 6.30
C GLY A 735 14.44 -10.01 7.58
N ALA A 736 14.32 -10.94 8.52
CA ALA A 736 13.64 -10.75 9.80
C ALA A 736 14.52 -10.04 10.86
N ASN A 737 14.97 -8.82 10.57
CA ASN A 737 16.01 -8.15 11.37
C ASN A 737 15.55 -7.60 12.72
N HIS A 738 14.25 -7.56 12.99
CA HIS A 738 13.71 -7.28 14.32
C HIS A 738 13.64 -8.56 15.17
N MET A 739 13.85 -9.73 14.58
CA MET A 739 13.78 -11.03 15.26
C MET A 739 15.14 -11.48 15.79
N GLY A 740 15.23 -11.66 17.09
CA GLY A 740 16.48 -12.12 17.71
C GLY A 740 16.40 -12.31 19.22
N TYR A 741 17.45 -12.91 19.76
CA TYR A 741 17.66 -12.99 21.19
C TYR A 741 18.50 -11.80 21.66
N LEU A 742 18.42 -11.46 22.95
CA LEU A 742 19.26 -10.42 23.57
C LEU A 742 19.16 -9.06 22.87
N PRO A 743 17.95 -8.47 22.76
CA PRO A 743 17.70 -7.26 21.95
C PRO A 743 18.44 -6.01 22.45
N LEU A 744 18.99 -6.02 23.67
CA LEU A 744 19.83 -4.93 24.18
C LEU A 744 21.24 -4.91 23.55
N THR A 745 21.58 -5.91 22.74
CA THR A 745 22.87 -5.98 22.04
C THR A 745 22.86 -5.28 20.69
N ASP A 746 21.68 -5.04 20.11
CA ASP A 746 21.53 -4.46 18.77
C ASP A 746 20.61 -3.22 18.72
N VAL A 747 19.62 -3.09 19.62
CA VAL A 747 18.74 -1.91 19.67
C VAL A 747 18.72 -1.26 21.04
N SER A 748 18.38 0.04 21.06
CA SER A 748 18.22 0.79 22.30
C SER A 748 16.96 0.35 23.05
N LYS A 749 16.98 0.57 24.37
CA LYS A 749 15.93 0.11 25.29
C LYS A 749 14.53 0.67 24.95
N ASP A 750 14.47 1.86 24.36
CA ASP A 750 13.25 2.51 23.86
C ASP A 750 12.62 1.85 22.64
N HIS A 751 13.28 0.88 22.00
CA HIS A 751 12.71 0.04 20.93
C HIS A 751 12.13 -1.28 21.46
N ILE A 752 12.24 -1.54 22.75
CA ILE A 752 11.86 -2.82 23.37
C ILE A 752 10.73 -2.58 24.36
N VAL A 753 9.64 -3.32 24.22
CA VAL A 753 8.48 -3.23 25.11
C VAL A 753 8.77 -3.96 26.44
N PRO A 754 8.52 -3.35 27.62
CA PRO A 754 8.72 -4.02 28.90
C PRO A 754 7.68 -5.13 29.11
N SER A 755 8.10 -6.23 29.75
CA SER A 755 7.26 -7.41 29.93
C SER A 755 6.69 -7.54 31.34
N GLU A 756 7.39 -7.13 32.40
CA GLU A 756 6.91 -7.23 33.79
C GLU A 756 7.72 -6.30 34.73
N ILE A 757 7.13 -5.87 35.84
CA ILE A 757 7.86 -5.43 37.04
C ILE A 757 8.02 -6.64 37.96
N ASP A 758 9.13 -7.37 37.83
CA ASP A 758 9.38 -8.60 38.60
C ASP A 758 9.69 -8.24 40.06
N THR A 759 8.86 -8.72 40.99
CA THR A 759 8.97 -8.49 42.43
C THR A 759 9.36 -9.73 43.24
N TYR A 760 9.58 -10.87 42.60
CA TYR A 760 9.76 -12.18 43.27
C TYR A 760 11.09 -12.87 42.95
N PHE A 761 11.78 -12.49 41.88
CA PHE A 761 13.04 -13.08 41.47
C PHE A 761 14.10 -12.01 41.18
N ARG A 762 13.87 -11.18 40.16
CA ARG A 762 14.86 -10.20 39.70
C ARG A 762 14.74 -8.84 40.41
N HIS A 763 13.61 -8.57 41.06
CA HIS A 763 13.33 -7.32 41.77
C HIS A 763 13.63 -6.08 40.92
N SER A 764 13.22 -6.11 39.65
CA SER A 764 13.50 -5.08 38.65
C SER A 764 12.47 -5.09 37.53
N GLU A 765 12.27 -3.95 36.88
CA GLU A 765 11.53 -3.90 35.61
C GLU A 765 12.26 -4.69 34.51
N ILE A 766 11.56 -5.62 33.90
CA ILE A 766 12.05 -6.49 32.84
C ILE A 766 11.75 -5.83 31.50
N GLN A 767 12.80 -5.27 30.90
CA GLN A 767 12.77 -4.68 29.57
C GLN A 767 14.09 -5.00 28.86
N GLY A 768 14.01 -5.72 27.74
CA GLY A 768 15.18 -6.21 27.00
C GLY A 768 15.85 -7.46 27.59
N TYR A 769 15.29 -8.00 28.67
CA TYR A 769 15.62 -9.33 29.20
C TYR A 769 14.39 -10.21 29.05
N VAL A 770 14.60 -11.50 28.74
CA VAL A 770 13.50 -12.45 28.62
C VAL A 770 12.70 -12.54 29.92
N HIS A 771 11.37 -12.52 29.81
CA HIS A 771 10.41 -12.64 30.89
C HIS A 771 10.55 -13.97 31.61
N ASP A 772 10.60 -15.07 30.84
CA ASP A 772 10.73 -16.43 31.37
C ASP A 772 12.01 -16.59 32.21
N MET A 773 11.83 -17.03 33.46
CA MET A 773 12.91 -17.11 34.44
C MET A 773 13.95 -18.17 34.03
N GLY A 774 13.50 -19.30 33.48
CA GLY A 774 14.39 -20.38 33.11
C GLY A 774 15.21 -20.08 31.85
N ALA A 775 14.66 -19.36 30.87
CA ALA A 775 15.39 -18.81 29.73
C ALA A 775 16.36 -17.71 30.18
N ALA A 776 15.97 -16.85 31.14
CA ALA A 776 16.87 -15.85 31.72
C ALA A 776 18.11 -16.54 32.33
N MET A 777 17.91 -17.63 33.07
CA MET A 777 18.98 -18.45 33.66
C MET A 777 19.85 -19.19 32.63
N GLN A 778 19.43 -19.27 31.36
CA GLN A 778 20.23 -19.74 30.22
C GLN A 778 20.87 -18.57 29.44
N ASN A 779 21.20 -17.48 30.14
CA ASN A 779 21.75 -16.25 29.56
C ASN A 779 20.86 -15.68 28.46
N GLY A 780 19.55 -15.72 28.68
CA GLY A 780 18.53 -15.15 27.80
C GLY A 780 18.23 -15.94 26.52
N VAL A 781 18.88 -17.09 26.30
CA VAL A 781 18.69 -17.91 25.09
C VAL A 781 18.15 -19.27 25.49
N GLY A 782 16.82 -19.41 25.52
CA GLY A 782 16.13 -20.68 25.72
C GLY A 782 15.56 -21.25 24.42
N GLY A 783 15.38 -22.57 24.37
CA GLY A 783 14.64 -23.21 23.28
C GLY A 783 13.13 -22.98 23.38
N HIS A 784 12.61 -22.74 24.57
CA HIS A 784 11.19 -22.54 24.85
C HIS A 784 10.76 -21.06 24.87
N ALA A 785 11.71 -20.14 25.12
CA ALA A 785 11.50 -18.69 25.30
C ALA A 785 12.81 -17.90 25.11
N GLY A 786 12.72 -16.58 24.89
CA GLY A 786 13.88 -15.68 24.80
C GLY A 786 13.96 -14.84 23.53
N LEU A 787 13.11 -15.16 22.55
CA LEU A 787 13.04 -14.43 21.30
C LEU A 787 12.27 -13.11 21.47
N PHE A 788 12.76 -12.05 20.84
CA PHE A 788 12.10 -10.76 20.71
C PHE A 788 11.84 -10.47 19.23
N SER A 789 10.69 -9.90 18.90
CA SER A 789 10.39 -9.47 17.53
C SER A 789 9.20 -8.50 17.45
N ASN A 790 8.94 -8.00 16.24
CA ASN A 790 7.73 -7.26 15.89
C ASN A 790 6.75 -8.15 15.10
N ALA A 791 5.54 -7.65 14.82
CA ALA A 791 4.51 -8.44 14.15
C ALA A 791 4.88 -8.78 12.70
N ASN A 792 5.60 -7.88 12.01
CA ASN A 792 6.01 -8.06 10.62
C ASN A 792 6.96 -9.25 10.43
N ASP A 793 7.98 -9.36 11.28
CA ASP A 793 9.00 -10.40 11.13
C ASP A 793 8.49 -11.76 11.61
N VAL A 794 7.60 -11.78 12.61
CA VAL A 794 6.82 -12.98 12.94
C VAL A 794 5.97 -13.42 11.74
N ALA A 795 5.35 -12.47 11.02
CA ALA A 795 4.56 -12.78 9.83
C ALA A 795 5.41 -13.34 8.68
N LYS A 796 6.68 -12.94 8.52
CA LYS A 796 7.59 -13.51 7.51
C LYS A 796 7.81 -15.01 7.72
N VAL A 797 8.10 -15.42 8.96
CA VAL A 797 8.27 -16.85 9.31
C VAL A 797 6.95 -17.61 9.14
N ALA A 798 5.84 -17.02 9.59
CA ALA A 798 4.51 -17.62 9.42
C ALA A 798 4.11 -17.76 7.95
N GLN A 799 4.45 -16.78 7.10
CA GLN A 799 4.23 -16.84 5.66
C GLN A 799 5.11 -17.90 4.99
N MET A 800 6.36 -18.10 5.44
CA MET A 800 7.21 -19.19 4.97
C MET A 800 6.58 -20.56 5.25
N TYR A 801 6.00 -20.75 6.44
CA TYR A 801 5.25 -21.99 6.74
C TYR A 801 3.99 -22.14 5.89
N LEU A 802 3.25 -21.05 5.66
CA LEU A 802 2.07 -21.05 4.80
C LEU A 802 2.41 -21.37 3.34
N GLN A 803 3.62 -21.05 2.91
CA GLN A 803 4.16 -21.28 1.56
C GLN A 803 5.00 -22.57 1.51
N ASP A 804 4.62 -23.57 2.29
CA ASP A 804 5.19 -24.92 2.27
C ASP A 804 6.71 -24.96 2.40
N GLY A 805 7.28 -24.06 3.21
CA GLY A 805 8.72 -24.00 3.45
C GLY A 805 9.49 -23.05 2.54
N THR A 806 8.82 -22.25 1.69
CA THR A 806 9.48 -21.32 0.75
C THR A 806 9.19 -19.86 1.08
N TYR A 807 10.19 -18.98 0.93
CA TYR A 807 9.99 -17.53 1.07
C TYR A 807 11.04 -16.74 0.30
N GLY A 808 10.62 -15.86 -0.61
CA GLY A 808 11.56 -15.08 -1.42
C GLY A 808 12.37 -15.93 -2.40
N GLU A 809 11.76 -16.96 -2.99
CA GLU A 809 12.38 -18.04 -3.80
C GLU A 809 13.33 -18.98 -3.04
N ASP A 810 13.74 -18.64 -1.81
CA ASP A 810 14.53 -19.54 -0.97
C ASP A 810 13.65 -20.68 -0.43
N LYS A 811 14.14 -21.91 -0.53
CA LYS A 811 13.52 -23.10 0.04
C LYS A 811 14.21 -23.47 1.36
N PHE A 812 13.48 -23.36 2.46
CA PHE A 812 13.93 -23.71 3.80
C PHE A 812 13.56 -25.13 4.18
N PHE A 813 12.40 -25.61 3.71
CA PHE A 813 11.87 -26.94 4.00
C PHE A 813 11.16 -27.54 2.79
N GLU A 814 11.08 -28.87 2.74
CA GLU A 814 10.16 -29.58 1.85
C GLU A 814 8.70 -29.44 2.34
N PRO A 815 7.71 -29.34 1.43
CA PRO A 815 6.29 -29.31 1.80
C PRO A 815 5.90 -30.47 2.73
N SER A 816 6.42 -31.68 2.46
CA SER A 816 6.19 -32.86 3.28
C SER A 816 6.67 -32.71 4.73
N THR A 817 7.69 -31.89 4.97
CA THR A 817 8.20 -31.61 6.32
C THR A 817 7.21 -30.72 7.09
N ILE A 818 6.64 -29.71 6.45
CA ILE A 818 5.61 -28.85 7.06
C ILE A 818 4.39 -29.70 7.44
N ASP A 819 3.89 -30.52 6.52
CA ASP A 819 2.77 -31.42 6.75
C ASP A 819 3.04 -32.40 7.90
N TYR A 820 4.25 -32.97 7.91
CA TYR A 820 4.64 -33.93 8.94
C TYR A 820 4.62 -33.30 10.34
N PHE A 821 5.04 -32.05 10.50
CA PHE A 821 5.00 -31.33 11.78
C PHE A 821 3.59 -30.80 12.11
N ASN A 822 2.76 -30.51 11.11
CA ASN A 822 1.38 -30.03 11.28
C ASN A 822 0.37 -31.17 11.57
N LYS A 823 0.80 -32.44 11.59
CA LYS A 823 -0.09 -33.58 11.88
C LYS A 823 -0.33 -33.81 13.37
N ARG A 824 -1.58 -34.12 13.75
CA ARG A 824 -1.92 -34.65 15.10
C ARG A 824 -1.60 -36.14 15.19
N TYR A 825 -0.50 -36.50 15.84
CA TYR A 825 -0.13 -37.92 16.02
C TYR A 825 -0.89 -38.63 17.13
N TYR A 826 -1.43 -37.87 18.08
CA TYR A 826 -2.06 -38.39 19.31
C TYR A 826 -3.52 -37.91 19.43
N ALA A 827 -4.22 -37.72 18.30
CA ALA A 827 -5.59 -37.21 18.27
C ALA A 827 -6.57 -38.12 19.03
N ASP A 828 -6.43 -39.44 18.86
CA ASP A 828 -7.25 -40.46 19.51
C ASP A 828 -7.08 -40.49 21.04
N GLU A 829 -6.04 -39.81 21.55
CA GLU A 829 -5.72 -39.67 22.97
C GLU A 829 -6.05 -38.26 23.49
N ASN A 830 -6.99 -37.58 22.82
CA ASN A 830 -7.46 -36.23 23.13
C ASN A 830 -6.32 -35.18 23.15
N ASN A 831 -5.30 -35.36 22.30
CA ASN A 831 -4.21 -34.40 22.15
C ASN A 831 -4.32 -33.63 20.83
N ARG A 832 -4.60 -32.33 20.94
CA ARG A 832 -4.74 -31.42 19.79
C ARG A 832 -3.42 -30.97 19.17
N ARG A 833 -2.25 -31.39 19.67
CA ARG A 833 -0.94 -30.87 19.27
C ARG A 833 -0.45 -31.46 17.94
N GLY A 834 0.22 -30.63 17.15
CA GLY A 834 1.19 -31.09 16.16
C GLY A 834 2.53 -31.44 16.81
N ILE A 835 3.59 -31.55 16.01
CA ILE A 835 4.96 -31.59 16.52
C ILE A 835 5.41 -30.13 16.75
N GLY A 836 5.29 -29.67 17.99
CA GLY A 836 5.68 -28.31 18.40
C GLY A 836 4.67 -27.20 18.08
N PHE A 837 3.72 -27.47 17.18
CA PHE A 837 2.61 -26.56 16.89
C PHE A 837 1.39 -26.79 17.78
N ASP A 838 0.72 -25.71 18.16
CA ASP A 838 -0.69 -25.73 18.53
C ASP A 838 -1.52 -25.94 17.25
N LYS A 839 -2.57 -26.76 17.33
CA LYS A 839 -3.62 -26.82 16.30
C LYS A 839 -4.96 -26.43 16.89
N GLN A 840 -5.95 -26.29 16.01
CA GLN A 840 -7.32 -26.00 16.38
C GLN A 840 -7.78 -26.91 17.54
N GLN A 841 -8.41 -26.28 18.53
CA GLN A 841 -9.01 -26.94 19.69
C GLN A 841 -10.29 -27.71 19.33
N PHE A 842 -10.70 -28.63 20.21
CA PHE A 842 -11.91 -29.42 20.02
C PHE A 842 -13.19 -28.71 20.52
N GLU A 843 -13.08 -27.74 21.44
CA GLU A 843 -14.21 -27.06 22.09
C GLU A 843 -13.94 -25.56 22.28
N ASP A 844 -14.97 -24.70 22.39
CA ASP A 844 -14.87 -23.24 22.64
C ASP A 844 -15.33 -22.93 24.09
N PRO A 845 -14.66 -22.04 24.88
CA PRO A 845 -13.51 -21.20 24.55
C PRO A 845 -12.17 -21.93 24.57
N GLY A 846 -11.19 -21.37 23.86
CA GLY A 846 -9.80 -21.81 23.92
C GLY A 846 -8.85 -20.92 23.11
N PRO A 847 -7.60 -21.35 22.87
CA PRO A 847 -6.57 -20.53 22.22
C PRO A 847 -6.89 -20.10 20.78
N THR A 848 -7.88 -20.70 20.13
CA THR A 848 -8.34 -20.35 18.79
C THR A 848 -9.86 -20.40 18.70
N CYS A 849 -10.49 -19.73 17.74
CA CYS A 849 -11.91 -20.01 17.46
C CYS A 849 -12.10 -21.38 16.80
N LEU A 850 -13.29 -21.98 16.95
CA LEU A 850 -13.72 -23.13 16.14
C LEU A 850 -13.96 -22.79 14.65
N CYS A 851 -13.76 -21.52 14.27
CA CYS A 851 -13.89 -21.04 12.90
C CYS A 851 -12.61 -21.19 12.06
N ALA A 852 -11.46 -21.47 12.68
CA ALA A 852 -10.24 -21.86 11.98
C ALA A 852 -10.40 -23.24 11.31
N SER A 853 -9.56 -23.57 10.34
CA SER A 853 -9.55 -24.90 9.75
C SER A 853 -8.80 -25.92 10.62
N ASP A 854 -9.02 -27.21 10.36
CA ASP A 854 -8.28 -28.28 11.01
C ASP A 854 -6.79 -28.33 10.60
N ASP A 855 -6.51 -27.87 9.37
CA ASP A 855 -5.15 -27.73 8.82
C ASP A 855 -4.40 -26.57 9.46
N SER A 856 -5.07 -25.70 10.19
CA SER A 856 -4.46 -24.54 10.80
C SER A 856 -3.57 -24.90 12.00
N PHE A 857 -2.55 -24.06 12.21
CA PHE A 857 -1.56 -24.23 13.25
C PHE A 857 -0.97 -22.90 13.72
N GLY A 858 -0.35 -22.91 14.89
CA GLY A 858 0.28 -21.72 15.44
C GLY A 858 0.82 -21.94 16.83
N HIS A 859 0.86 -20.87 17.63
CA HIS A 859 1.17 -20.96 19.06
C HIS A 859 0.71 -19.68 19.79
N SER A 860 0.44 -19.80 21.08
CA SER A 860 0.22 -18.66 21.99
C SER A 860 1.41 -18.46 22.94
N GLY A 861 1.83 -17.23 23.21
CA GLY A 861 2.88 -16.92 24.18
C GLY A 861 2.34 -16.35 25.49
N PHE A 862 3.06 -16.64 26.58
CA PHE A 862 2.68 -16.23 27.93
C PHE A 862 2.55 -14.72 28.09
N THR A 863 3.40 -13.92 27.44
CA THR A 863 3.35 -12.44 27.44
C THR A 863 2.14 -11.85 26.71
N GLY A 864 1.25 -12.70 26.19
CA GLY A 864 0.05 -12.30 25.45
C GLY A 864 0.25 -12.26 23.94
N THR A 865 1.35 -12.84 23.45
CA THR A 865 1.65 -12.97 22.03
C THR A 865 0.92 -14.17 21.41
N PHE A 866 0.73 -14.15 20.10
CA PHE A 866 0.02 -15.16 19.35
C PHE A 866 0.33 -15.06 17.86
N VAL A 867 0.52 -16.20 17.21
CA VAL A 867 0.58 -16.30 15.76
C VAL A 867 -0.21 -17.53 15.31
N TRP A 868 -0.96 -17.38 14.23
CA TRP A 868 -1.75 -18.44 13.62
C TRP A 868 -1.62 -18.41 12.10
N VAL A 869 -1.47 -19.59 11.52
CA VAL A 869 -1.38 -19.86 10.09
C VAL A 869 -2.53 -20.79 9.73
N ASP A 870 -3.29 -20.43 8.71
CA ASP A 870 -4.38 -21.25 8.20
C ASP A 870 -4.25 -21.46 6.68
N PRO A 871 -3.69 -22.61 6.27
CA PRO A 871 -3.54 -22.97 4.86
C PRO A 871 -4.85 -23.01 4.08
N SER A 872 -5.94 -23.46 4.70
CA SER A 872 -7.26 -23.53 4.04
C SER A 872 -7.81 -22.16 3.64
N TYR A 873 -7.33 -21.08 4.25
CA TYR A 873 -7.80 -19.72 4.01
C TYR A 873 -6.71 -18.75 3.50
N ASP A 874 -5.50 -19.27 3.22
CA ASP A 874 -4.29 -18.49 2.91
C ASP A 874 -3.99 -17.40 3.95
N LEU A 875 -4.24 -17.65 5.25
CA LEU A 875 -4.31 -16.61 6.28
C LEU A 875 -3.15 -16.70 7.27
N VAL A 876 -2.55 -15.56 7.58
CA VAL A 876 -1.63 -15.35 8.70
C VAL A 876 -2.20 -14.27 9.63
N TYR A 877 -2.30 -14.58 10.92
CA TYR A 877 -2.70 -13.65 11.96
C TYR A 877 -1.62 -13.59 13.04
N VAL A 878 -1.09 -12.39 13.29
CA VAL A 878 -0.13 -12.11 14.37
C VAL A 878 -0.73 -11.09 15.34
N PHE A 879 -0.62 -11.38 16.63
CA PHE A 879 -0.99 -10.50 17.73
C PHE A 879 0.12 -10.50 18.77
N LEU A 880 0.78 -9.37 18.98
CA LEU A 880 1.82 -9.22 19.99
C LEU A 880 1.35 -8.25 21.06
N SER A 881 1.57 -8.57 22.33
CA SER A 881 1.24 -7.69 23.45
C SER A 881 2.19 -7.90 24.61
N ASN A 882 2.13 -7.01 25.60
CA ASN A 882 2.84 -7.13 26.87
C ASN A 882 1.84 -7.23 28.03
N ARG A 883 0.86 -8.15 27.93
CA ARG A 883 -0.23 -8.30 28.91
C ARG A 883 0.25 -8.56 30.34
N THR A 884 1.46 -9.09 30.48
CA THR A 884 2.15 -9.35 31.76
C THR A 884 2.69 -8.09 32.42
N TYR A 885 2.60 -6.92 31.79
CA TYR A 885 3.00 -5.67 32.42
C TYR A 885 1.80 -5.02 33.14
N PRO A 886 1.94 -4.57 34.41
CA PRO A 886 3.16 -4.65 35.23
C PRO A 886 3.34 -6.00 35.96
N THR A 887 2.33 -6.86 36.03
CA THR A 887 2.41 -8.16 36.73
C THR A 887 1.91 -9.31 35.84
N MET A 888 2.63 -10.44 35.88
CA MET A 888 2.24 -11.67 35.18
C MET A 888 0.90 -12.27 35.66
N GLU A 889 0.39 -11.82 36.82
CA GLU A 889 -0.90 -12.23 37.40
C GLU A 889 -2.11 -11.68 36.63
N ASN A 890 -1.92 -10.76 35.68
CA ASN A 890 -3.00 -10.23 34.86
C ASN A 890 -3.58 -11.29 33.90
N THR A 891 -4.76 -11.82 34.22
CA THR A 891 -5.48 -12.84 33.43
C THR A 891 -6.48 -12.28 32.43
N LYS A 892 -6.73 -10.96 32.42
CA LYS A 892 -7.82 -10.33 31.64
C LYS A 892 -7.84 -10.71 30.16
N MET A 893 -6.67 -10.90 29.54
CA MET A 893 -6.59 -11.30 28.12
C MET A 893 -7.14 -12.70 27.86
N VAL A 894 -6.96 -13.61 28.82
CA VAL A 894 -7.54 -14.95 28.79
C VAL A 894 -9.03 -14.87 29.11
N ASP A 895 -9.39 -14.13 30.16
CA ASP A 895 -10.77 -14.00 30.62
C ASP A 895 -11.70 -13.40 29.54
N THR A 896 -11.18 -12.48 28.73
CA THR A 896 -11.91 -11.84 27.62
C THR A 896 -11.81 -12.60 26.29
N ASN A 897 -10.98 -13.65 26.21
CA ASN A 897 -10.70 -14.40 24.99
C ASN A 897 -10.27 -13.52 23.78
N LEU A 898 -9.68 -12.35 24.04
CA LEU A 898 -9.50 -11.27 23.06
C LEU A 898 -8.88 -11.73 21.72
N ARG A 899 -7.86 -12.59 21.78
CA ARG A 899 -7.15 -13.08 20.59
C ARG A 899 -8.04 -13.95 19.70
N SER A 900 -8.76 -14.89 20.29
CA SER A 900 -9.69 -15.78 19.57
C SER A 900 -10.91 -15.01 19.07
N GLU A 901 -11.36 -13.98 19.78
CA GLU A 901 -12.44 -13.09 19.31
C GLU A 901 -11.99 -12.25 18.11
N ILE A 902 -10.79 -11.66 18.15
CA ILE A 902 -10.22 -10.96 16.98
C ILE A 902 -10.06 -11.96 15.82
N GLN A 903 -9.56 -13.16 16.08
CA GLN A 903 -9.48 -14.22 15.09
C GLN A 903 -10.85 -14.49 14.45
N ARG A 904 -11.91 -14.66 15.26
CA ARG A 904 -13.28 -14.85 14.77
C ARG A 904 -13.77 -13.71 13.90
N VAL A 905 -13.44 -12.47 14.27
CA VAL A 905 -13.73 -11.28 13.47
C VAL A 905 -13.01 -11.31 12.12
N ILE A 906 -11.76 -11.79 12.07
CA ILE A 906 -11.00 -11.96 10.82
C ILE A 906 -11.67 -12.98 9.90
N TYR A 907 -12.05 -14.17 10.40
CA TYR A 907 -12.75 -15.18 9.59
C TYR A 907 -14.11 -14.68 9.08
N ASN A 908 -14.85 -13.93 9.89
CA ASN A 908 -16.10 -13.31 9.47
C ASN A 908 -15.92 -12.22 8.40
N ALA A 909 -14.70 -11.71 8.20
CA ALA A 909 -14.39 -10.72 7.16
C ALA A 909 -14.14 -11.35 5.78
N LEU A 910 -14.02 -12.67 5.69
CA LEU A 910 -13.84 -13.37 4.42
C LEU A 910 -15.08 -13.19 3.54
N ILE A 911 -14.89 -12.56 2.38
CA ILE A 911 -15.95 -12.39 1.38
C ILE A 911 -16.18 -13.76 0.73
N LYS A 912 -17.39 -14.28 0.88
CA LYS A 912 -17.83 -15.55 0.26
C LYS A 912 -18.07 -15.40 -1.23
#